data_AF-A0A7X7RVV3-F1
#
_entry.id   AF-A0A7X7RVV3-F1
#
_cell.length_a   1.000
_cell.length_b   1.000
_cell.length_c   1.000
_cell.angle_alpha   90.00
_cell.angle_beta   90.00
_cell.angle_gamma   90.00
#
_symmetry.space_group_name_H-M   'P 1'
#
loop_
_entity.id
_entity.type
_entity.pdbx_description
1 polymer ?
#
loop_
_entity_poly.entity_id
_entity_poly.type
_entity_poly.pdbx_seq_one_letter_code
_entity_poly.pdbx_strand_id
1 'polypeptide(L)'
;MHIKKTLFFLGIIFLFFLKGLSVAADEPVLIGHWNFESSLNVADIQGNFPNATVAGGVSWNSGMQAAYFNGTNGYLRLYAPETVDLRDGCVIEARVYITPDPWSKIIFGGYFGGIAYNFTGQYFGYNRRGAWAQLNYYNMPCNDWKIVKAVRHGGMLSVYVDGVELTNMDDPQLEQQPGQDNYEFYIGNFPGFNWYFKGYIQWVKLYTFTPEKDRDEWLEDIQPVYYPSKTAKIEKVSGNPGMLFDDDPIPGSTGYCGYLFTKHGFTGEHMNPSEAFHIQHLAELANAGVNIHQLEIMIDLPDGIINFSEADDVATEILAHQSDAKFLLRVGFKAGNKFADKYPNDVVKFEDGEKTAYWTQPTQAYHPQDNPEPRYSLASHKFERKAAEGLVNLAEALSTKPYKDSVIGAIIGAGTCSQWLWWGDFDYENHCIDFSDVMLERFKEYLQEKYVTVDALRTAWNNSSVTFDTITIPTKAERGSDMPNSLNDIPPVQYDEGQFGYFRNPGVGNNQRVVDYYISMSRELGRRMIYLCETFKKATDKKLLVGAFYGPTAILGYKIEGQSYFDEVLASEWIDFWLDPWSYQGRWEGEPLFINAPMGSLLLHNKTYLIEADLRTSELGRREFGAPKDAWGDLMMFRKSFIRSVTNGAYSYWFEMEFDGWFENDKIFQGIDEASKISTLAMSLDRTRNTEIAVIYDGASLLYASDWLDYIALVRQTIQGLG
;
A
#
# COMPACT_ATOMS: atom_id res chain seq x y z
N MET A 1 28.99 19.57 -35.19
CA MET A 1 30.13 20.11 -34.41
C MET A 1 30.42 19.10 -33.30
N HIS A 2 31.15 18.03 -33.63
CA HIS A 2 32.48 17.71 -33.08
C HIS A 2 32.51 17.40 -31.56
N ILE A 3 32.72 16.12 -31.20
CA ILE A 3 33.97 15.56 -30.59
C ILE A 3 33.85 15.53 -29.04
N LYS A 4 34.12 14.48 -28.21
CA LYS A 4 34.96 13.25 -28.19
C LYS A 4 34.52 12.37 -26.99
N LYS A 5 34.46 11.03 -27.11
CA LYS A 5 35.33 9.97 -26.50
C LYS A 5 35.51 10.02 -24.96
N THR A 6 35.42 8.93 -24.17
CA THR A 6 36.23 7.67 -24.16
C THR A 6 35.70 6.77 -23.02
N LEU A 7 35.23 5.52 -23.19
CA LEU A 7 35.87 4.18 -23.25
C LEU A 7 36.74 3.71 -22.03
N PHE A 8 36.40 2.48 -21.55
CA PHE A 8 37.22 1.40 -20.94
C PHE A 8 37.50 1.35 -19.42
N PHE A 9 36.97 0.32 -18.71
CA PHE A 9 37.69 -0.94 -18.43
C PHE A 9 36.77 -2.07 -17.90
N LEU A 10 37.01 -3.28 -18.41
CA LEU A 10 36.43 -4.59 -18.02
C LEU A 10 37.27 -5.24 -16.90
N GLY A 11 36.67 -6.05 -16.03
CA GLY A 11 37.42 -6.94 -15.12
C GLY A 11 36.61 -7.83 -14.18
N ILE A 12 36.15 -8.98 -14.69
CA ILE A 12 36.11 -10.33 -14.07
C ILE A 12 35.61 -10.44 -12.61
N ILE A 13 34.51 -11.19 -12.38
CA ILE A 13 34.46 -12.41 -11.53
C ILE A 13 33.25 -13.27 -11.90
N PHE A 14 33.51 -14.57 -11.89
CA PHE A 14 32.72 -15.73 -12.29
C PHE A 14 31.85 -16.27 -11.13
N LEU A 15 30.83 -17.05 -11.47
CA LEU A 15 30.11 -18.05 -10.63
C LEU A 15 29.28 -17.52 -9.45
N PHE A 16 27.95 -17.60 -9.55
CA PHE A 16 27.11 -18.40 -8.64
C PHE A 16 25.74 -18.67 -9.28
N PHE A 17 25.54 -19.90 -9.77
CA PHE A 17 24.22 -20.50 -9.88
C PHE A 17 24.00 -21.36 -8.63
N LEU A 18 22.76 -21.38 -8.15
CA LEU A 18 22.20 -22.28 -7.13
C LEU A 18 22.69 -22.13 -5.69
N LYS A 19 21.88 -21.41 -4.89
CA LYS A 19 21.23 -21.97 -3.69
C LYS A 19 20.21 -20.98 -3.10
N GLY A 20 18.97 -21.45 -2.99
CA GLY A 20 18.01 -21.03 -1.97
C GLY A 20 17.31 -19.70 -2.20
N LEU A 21 16.07 -19.77 -2.66
CA LEU A 21 15.03 -18.83 -2.25
C LEU A 21 15.09 -18.68 -0.72
N SER A 22 15.58 -17.56 -0.20
CA SER A 22 15.25 -17.16 1.17
C SER A 22 13.85 -16.56 1.10
N VAL A 23 12.84 -17.38 1.39
CA VAL A 23 11.53 -16.87 1.78
C VAL A 23 11.79 -15.97 3.00
N ALA A 24 11.44 -14.70 2.90
CA ALA A 24 11.45 -13.81 4.06
C ALA A 24 10.54 -14.47 5.11
N ALA A 25 11.12 -14.97 6.20
CA ALA A 25 10.37 -15.68 7.23
C ALA A 25 9.35 -14.72 7.85
N ASP A 26 8.07 -15.14 7.91
CA ASP A 26 7.04 -14.38 8.61
C ASP A 26 7.48 -14.16 10.08
N GLU A 27 7.27 -12.97 10.63
CA GLU A 27 7.68 -12.71 12.02
C GLU A 27 6.79 -13.52 13.00
N PRO A 28 7.37 -14.31 13.91
CA PRO A 28 6.59 -15.09 14.86
C PRO A 28 5.95 -14.20 15.92
N VAL A 29 4.66 -14.42 16.18
CA VAL A 29 3.86 -13.67 17.16
C VAL A 29 4.00 -14.31 18.54
N LEU A 30 4.34 -13.53 19.57
CA LEU A 30 4.42 -14.01 20.95
C LEU A 30 3.02 -14.36 21.46
N ILE A 31 2.80 -15.62 21.82
CA ILE A 31 1.50 -16.09 22.30
C ILE A 31 1.51 -16.51 23.77
N GLY A 32 2.67 -16.80 24.36
CA GLY A 32 2.76 -17.17 25.78
C GLY A 32 4.10 -16.76 26.39
N HIS A 33 4.07 -16.31 27.64
CA HIS A 33 5.24 -15.86 28.39
C HIS A 33 5.09 -16.16 29.89
N TRP A 34 5.89 -17.10 30.40
CA TRP A 34 5.99 -17.42 31.83
C TRP A 34 7.29 -16.86 32.39
N ASN A 35 7.21 -15.98 33.40
CA ASN A 35 8.36 -15.34 34.02
C ASN A 35 8.45 -15.69 35.52
N PHE A 36 9.62 -16.18 35.92
CA PHE A 36 9.92 -16.68 37.26
C PHE A 36 10.97 -15.85 38.02
N GLU A 37 11.33 -14.67 37.51
CA GLU A 37 12.42 -13.84 38.07
C GLU A 37 12.11 -13.34 39.49
N SER A 38 10.83 -13.07 39.78
CA SER A 38 10.39 -12.54 41.08
C SER A 38 9.72 -13.56 41.99
N SER A 39 9.14 -14.62 41.43
CA SER A 39 8.44 -15.69 42.17
C SER A 39 8.18 -16.89 41.26
N LEU A 40 7.67 -18.02 41.79
CA LEU A 40 7.12 -19.10 40.95
C LEU A 40 5.71 -18.71 40.45
N ASN A 41 5.63 -17.63 39.68
CA ASN A 41 4.38 -17.21 39.05
C ASN A 41 4.09 -18.12 37.86
N VAL A 42 2.99 -18.86 37.95
CA VAL A 42 2.55 -19.83 36.93
C VAL A 42 1.57 -19.24 35.92
N ALA A 43 1.22 -17.97 36.06
CA ALA A 43 0.40 -17.26 35.09
C ALA A 43 1.20 -16.93 33.82
N ASP A 44 0.54 -17.05 32.68
CA ASP A 44 1.02 -16.49 31.42
C ASP A 44 0.79 -14.97 31.44
N ILE A 45 1.84 -14.19 31.17
CA ILE A 45 1.78 -12.73 31.09
C ILE A 45 0.94 -12.25 29.90
N GLN A 46 0.88 -13.03 28.80
CA GLN A 46 0.06 -12.69 27.64
C GLN A 46 -1.43 -12.91 27.89
N GLY A 47 -1.80 -13.72 28.89
CA GLY A 47 -3.20 -14.03 29.22
C GLY A 47 -3.88 -14.98 28.24
N ASN A 48 -3.14 -15.60 27.32
CA ASN A 48 -3.69 -16.53 26.33
C ASN A 48 -3.80 -17.95 26.88
N PHE A 49 -2.97 -18.30 27.87
CA PHE A 49 -2.99 -19.64 28.49
C PHE A 49 -3.57 -19.60 29.91
N PRO A 50 -4.35 -20.61 30.32
CA PRO A 50 -4.69 -20.81 31.72
C PRO A 50 -3.44 -20.95 32.60
N ASN A 51 -3.58 -20.62 33.89
CA ASN A 51 -2.49 -20.77 34.86
C ASN A 51 -1.95 -22.20 34.87
N ALA A 52 -0.63 -22.34 34.86
CA ALA A 52 0.01 -23.64 34.98
C ALA A 52 -0.26 -24.29 36.34
N THR A 53 -0.31 -25.61 36.37
CA THR A 53 -0.26 -26.36 37.62
C THR A 53 1.16 -26.83 37.90
N VAL A 54 1.66 -26.58 39.11
CA VAL A 54 2.97 -27.06 39.54
C VAL A 54 2.87 -28.53 39.97
N ALA A 55 3.72 -29.39 39.41
CA ALA A 55 3.88 -30.77 39.84
C ALA A 55 5.28 -30.99 40.42
N GLY A 56 5.35 -31.84 41.46
CA GLY A 56 6.43 -31.88 42.45
C GLY A 56 7.85 -31.87 41.89
N GLY A 57 8.80 -31.32 42.63
CA GLY A 57 10.19 -31.14 42.18
C GLY A 57 10.51 -29.79 41.56
N VAL A 58 9.53 -28.85 41.58
CA VAL A 58 9.70 -27.45 41.21
C VAL A 58 9.62 -26.57 42.46
N SER A 59 10.55 -25.63 42.60
CA SER A 59 10.51 -24.61 43.64
C SER A 59 11.07 -23.28 43.14
N TRP A 60 10.68 -22.16 43.75
CA TRP A 60 11.33 -20.90 43.47
C TRP A 60 12.67 -20.80 44.22
N ASN A 61 13.71 -20.31 43.56
CA ASN A 61 15.00 -20.02 44.17
C ASN A 61 15.28 -18.51 44.14
N SER A 62 15.35 -17.90 45.32
CA SER A 62 15.57 -16.45 45.45
C SER A 62 16.97 -15.99 45.04
N GLY A 63 18.00 -16.82 45.25
CA GLY A 63 19.38 -16.49 44.91
C GLY A 63 19.65 -16.52 43.41
N MET A 64 18.98 -17.43 42.69
CA MET A 64 19.04 -17.52 41.23
C MET A 64 17.95 -16.69 40.53
N GLN A 65 16.97 -16.17 41.29
CA GLN A 65 15.79 -15.47 40.76
C GLN A 65 15.12 -16.27 39.65
N ALA A 66 14.77 -17.53 39.94
CA ALA A 66 14.32 -18.47 38.92
C ALA A 66 13.53 -19.64 39.49
N ALA A 67 12.76 -20.32 38.63
CA ALA A 67 12.18 -21.63 38.93
C ALA A 67 13.27 -22.70 38.87
N TYR A 68 13.48 -23.41 39.97
CA TYR A 68 14.37 -24.57 40.06
C TYR A 68 13.62 -25.86 39.75
N PHE A 69 14.22 -26.71 38.93
CA PHE A 69 13.73 -28.04 38.60
C PHE A 69 14.76 -29.09 39.04
N ASN A 70 14.27 -30.12 39.74
CA ASN A 70 15.12 -31.08 40.45
C ASN A 70 15.78 -32.17 39.58
N GLY A 71 15.42 -32.27 38.29
CA GLY A 71 15.94 -33.31 37.41
C GLY A 71 15.28 -34.68 37.56
N THR A 72 14.11 -34.79 38.22
CA THR A 72 13.42 -36.09 38.37
C THR A 72 11.92 -36.04 38.06
N ASN A 73 11.17 -35.12 38.66
CA ASN A 73 9.72 -35.08 38.46
C ASN A 73 9.14 -33.66 38.37
N GLY A 74 9.97 -32.62 38.52
CA GLY A 74 9.56 -31.22 38.45
C GLY A 74 9.03 -30.82 37.09
N TYR A 75 7.76 -30.40 37.00
CA TYR A 75 7.24 -29.67 35.85
C TYR A 75 6.16 -28.66 36.22
N LEU A 76 5.97 -27.69 35.32
CA LEU A 76 4.73 -26.93 35.21
C LEU A 76 3.90 -27.55 34.09
N ARG A 77 2.66 -27.96 34.37
CA ARG A 77 1.72 -28.46 33.37
C ARG A 77 0.79 -27.36 32.93
N LEU A 78 0.64 -27.24 31.62
CA LEU A 78 -0.06 -26.20 30.91
C LEU A 78 -1.02 -26.82 29.90
N TYR A 79 -2.06 -26.09 29.54
CA TYR A 79 -3.06 -26.50 28.55
C TYR A 79 -3.18 -25.44 27.47
N ALA A 80 -3.04 -25.86 26.21
CA ALA A 80 -3.20 -24.97 25.07
C ALA A 80 -4.70 -24.81 24.76
N PRO A 81 -5.21 -23.57 24.66
CA PRO A 81 -6.54 -23.34 24.12
C PRO A 81 -6.63 -23.83 22.67
N GLU A 82 -7.83 -24.20 22.22
CA GLU A 82 -8.09 -24.59 20.82
C GLU A 82 -7.81 -23.45 19.81
N THR A 83 -7.77 -22.19 20.28
CA THR A 83 -7.46 -21.00 19.48
C THR A 83 -5.97 -20.83 19.20
N VAL A 84 -5.09 -21.61 19.84
CA VAL A 84 -3.65 -21.59 19.59
C VAL A 84 -3.28 -22.67 18.58
N ASP A 85 -2.84 -22.25 17.40
CA ASP A 85 -2.31 -23.15 16.37
C ASP A 85 -0.79 -23.05 16.29
N LEU A 86 -0.09 -24.18 16.43
CA LEU A 86 1.36 -24.30 16.25
C LEU A 86 1.71 -25.28 15.13
N ARG A 87 0.76 -25.65 14.26
CA ARG A 87 0.97 -26.66 13.22
C ARG A 87 1.85 -26.15 12.08
N ASP A 88 1.75 -24.86 11.77
CA ASP A 88 2.44 -24.20 10.66
C ASP A 88 3.73 -23.46 11.09
N GLY A 89 4.14 -23.66 12.34
CA GLY A 89 5.44 -23.26 12.86
C GLY A 89 5.39 -22.95 14.35
N CYS A 90 6.55 -22.95 14.98
CA CYS A 90 6.68 -22.71 16.41
C CYS A 90 8.06 -22.14 16.74
N VAL A 91 8.10 -21.14 17.62
CA VAL A 91 9.34 -20.72 18.28
C VAL A 91 9.22 -20.92 19.78
N ILE A 92 10.21 -21.59 20.36
CA ILE A 92 10.36 -21.72 21.81
C ILE A 92 11.64 -21.00 22.20
N GLU A 93 11.54 -20.02 23.07
CA GLU A 93 12.68 -19.27 23.58
C GLU A 93 12.68 -19.32 25.11
N ALA A 94 13.83 -19.60 25.72
CA ALA A 94 13.93 -19.67 27.17
C ALA A 94 15.26 -19.16 27.69
N ARG A 95 15.26 -18.56 28.87
CA ARG A 95 16.49 -18.24 29.62
C ARG A 95 16.71 -19.29 30.69
N VAL A 96 17.76 -20.07 30.51
CA VAL A 96 18.02 -21.28 31.28
C VAL A 96 19.43 -21.30 31.86
N TYR A 97 19.56 -21.86 33.06
CA TYR A 97 20.83 -22.25 33.66
C TYR A 97 20.82 -23.77 33.81
N ILE A 98 21.59 -24.44 32.98
CA ILE A 98 21.59 -25.89 32.92
C ILE A 98 22.66 -26.46 33.86
N THR A 99 22.24 -27.31 34.79
CA THR A 99 23.18 -28.08 35.62
C THR A 99 23.66 -29.31 34.83
N PRO A 100 24.94 -29.71 34.90
CA PRO A 100 25.41 -30.95 34.32
C PRO A 100 24.62 -32.16 34.84
N ASP A 101 24.10 -32.96 33.92
CA ASP A 101 23.34 -34.17 34.20
C ASP A 101 23.53 -35.16 33.04
N PRO A 102 23.70 -36.47 33.29
CA PRO A 102 23.85 -37.48 32.25
C PRO A 102 22.58 -37.77 31.43
N TRP A 103 21.40 -37.30 31.86
CA TRP A 103 20.11 -37.60 31.20
C TRP A 103 19.60 -36.44 30.31
N SER A 104 18.66 -36.74 29.41
CA SER A 104 18.09 -35.79 28.44
C SER A 104 17.37 -34.62 29.13
N LYS A 105 17.81 -33.39 28.85
CA LYS A 105 17.41 -32.15 29.54
C LYS A 105 16.23 -31.47 28.85
N ILE A 106 14.98 -31.66 29.26
CA ILE A 106 13.86 -30.98 28.57
C ILE A 106 13.64 -29.55 29.06
N ILE A 107 13.41 -28.59 28.18
CA ILE A 107 13.05 -27.22 28.58
C ILE A 107 11.55 -27.03 28.41
N PHE A 108 11.04 -27.42 27.24
CA PHE A 108 9.62 -27.35 26.88
C PHE A 108 9.24 -28.55 26.02
N GLY A 109 8.09 -29.17 26.28
CA GLY A 109 7.54 -30.20 25.40
C GLY A 109 6.08 -30.50 25.69
N GLY A 110 5.38 -31.10 24.73
CA GLY A 110 3.94 -31.32 24.84
C GLY A 110 3.30 -31.63 23.50
N TYR A 111 1.98 -31.63 23.48
CA TYR A 111 1.16 -31.84 22.29
C TYR A 111 0.29 -30.62 21.98
N PHE A 112 0.17 -30.28 20.70
CA PHE A 112 -0.70 -29.22 20.17
C PHE A 112 -1.51 -29.78 19.00
N GLY A 113 -2.82 -30.01 19.20
CA GLY A 113 -3.74 -30.40 18.12
C GLY A 113 -3.24 -31.55 17.23
N GLY A 114 -2.52 -32.52 17.83
CA GLY A 114 -1.95 -33.68 17.14
C GLY A 114 -0.44 -33.64 16.84
N ILE A 115 0.28 -32.53 17.08
CA ILE A 115 1.75 -32.46 16.94
C ILE A 115 2.43 -32.44 18.31
N ALA A 116 3.37 -33.36 18.52
CA ALA A 116 4.25 -33.39 19.68
C ALA A 116 5.50 -32.52 19.43
N TYR A 117 5.86 -31.66 20.37
CA TYR A 117 7.10 -30.90 20.35
C TYR A 117 7.98 -31.27 21.54
N ASN A 118 9.30 -31.22 21.33
CA ASN A 118 10.28 -31.34 22.39
C ASN A 118 11.51 -30.47 22.09
N PHE A 119 11.79 -29.52 22.99
CA PHE A 119 13.02 -28.76 23.01
C PHE A 119 13.85 -29.15 24.23
N THR A 120 14.97 -29.84 24.00
CA THR A 120 15.89 -30.29 25.04
C THR A 120 17.27 -29.63 24.95
N GLY A 121 18.16 -29.98 25.89
CA GLY A 121 19.60 -29.71 25.78
C GLY A 121 20.36 -30.62 24.81
N GLN A 122 19.70 -31.58 24.14
CA GLN A 122 20.33 -32.55 23.25
C GLN A 122 19.81 -32.46 21.81
N TYR A 123 18.55 -32.06 21.62
CA TYR A 123 17.93 -31.87 20.32
C TYR A 123 16.63 -31.06 20.45
N PHE A 124 16.21 -30.49 19.33
CA PHE A 124 14.86 -29.97 19.10
C PHE A 124 14.20 -30.89 18.08
N GLY A 125 12.99 -31.36 18.38
CA GLY A 125 12.26 -32.22 17.48
C GLY A 125 10.77 -32.06 17.61
N TYR A 126 10.08 -32.48 16.56
CA TYR A 126 8.64 -32.59 16.54
C TYR A 126 8.21 -33.91 15.90
N ASN A 127 6.98 -34.31 16.19
CA ASN A 127 6.42 -35.57 15.72
C ASN A 127 4.91 -35.49 15.62
N ARG A 128 4.34 -35.88 14.49
CA ARG A 128 2.90 -35.88 14.23
C ARG A 128 2.14 -37.14 14.71
N ARG A 129 2.88 -38.13 15.26
CA ARG A 129 2.55 -39.54 15.59
C ARG A 129 3.24 -40.52 14.62
N GLY A 130 4.53 -40.72 14.84
CA GLY A 130 5.42 -41.55 14.03
C GLY A 130 6.88 -41.45 14.47
N ALA A 131 7.82 -41.47 13.51
CA ALA A 131 9.22 -41.16 13.78
C ALA A 131 9.40 -39.67 14.07
N TRP A 132 10.33 -39.31 14.95
CA TRP A 132 10.64 -37.92 15.22
C TRP A 132 11.49 -37.32 14.10
N ALA A 133 11.14 -36.12 13.64
CA ALA A 133 12.11 -35.24 12.99
C ALA A 133 12.91 -34.57 14.12
N GLN A 134 14.23 -34.77 14.16
CA GLN A 134 15.09 -34.31 15.26
C GLN A 134 16.36 -33.66 14.74
N LEU A 135 16.62 -32.47 15.24
CA LEU A 135 17.86 -31.74 15.06
C LEU A 135 18.73 -31.93 16.31
N ASN A 136 19.74 -32.80 16.23
CA ASN A 136 20.63 -33.09 17.34
C ASN A 136 21.71 -32.01 17.54
N TYR A 137 21.92 -31.61 18.79
CA TYR A 137 23.04 -30.78 19.23
C TYR A 137 23.37 -31.08 20.70
N TYR A 138 24.49 -31.76 20.95
CA TYR A 138 24.82 -32.27 22.29
C TYR A 138 25.61 -31.28 23.16
N ASN A 139 25.96 -30.10 22.63
CA ASN A 139 26.92 -29.17 23.24
C ASN A 139 26.27 -27.93 23.86
N MET A 140 25.12 -28.08 24.54
CA MET A 140 24.52 -26.96 25.29
C MET A 140 25.42 -26.54 26.47
N PRO A 141 25.81 -25.25 26.57
CA PRO A 141 26.60 -24.76 27.70
C PRO A 141 25.92 -25.07 29.03
N CYS A 142 26.70 -25.53 30.00
CA CYS A 142 26.24 -25.83 31.36
C CYS A 142 26.96 -24.93 32.36
N ASN A 143 26.37 -24.76 33.54
CA ASN A 143 26.88 -23.87 34.59
C ASN A 143 27.00 -22.40 34.18
N ASP A 144 26.20 -21.96 33.21
CA ASP A 144 26.10 -20.58 32.78
C ASP A 144 24.65 -20.28 32.35
N TRP A 145 24.26 -19.02 32.44
CA TRP A 145 22.96 -18.56 31.94
C TRP A 145 23.02 -18.42 30.43
N LYS A 146 22.06 -19.03 29.74
CA LYS A 146 21.93 -18.97 28.28
C LYS A 146 20.52 -18.64 27.85
N ILE A 147 20.41 -17.88 26.77
CA ILE A 147 19.17 -17.77 26.02
C ILE A 147 19.22 -18.84 24.93
N VAL A 148 18.28 -19.76 24.98
CA VAL A 148 18.18 -20.86 24.01
C VAL A 148 16.89 -20.70 23.23
N LYS A 149 16.98 -20.90 21.92
CA LYS A 149 15.86 -20.70 21.00
C LYS A 149 15.78 -21.87 20.03
N ALA A 150 14.60 -22.46 19.88
CA ALA A 150 14.28 -23.43 18.86
C ALA A 150 13.23 -22.85 17.91
N VAL A 151 13.45 -23.00 16.61
CA VAL A 151 12.57 -22.49 15.55
C VAL A 151 12.22 -23.64 14.61
N ARG A 152 10.92 -23.82 14.37
CA ARG A 152 10.40 -24.62 13.24
C ARG A 152 9.55 -23.70 12.38
N HIS A 153 10.01 -23.35 11.18
CA HIS A 153 9.27 -22.50 10.24
C HIS A 153 9.91 -22.58 8.84
N GLY A 154 9.13 -22.28 7.79
CA GLY A 154 9.65 -22.16 6.43
C GLY A 154 10.33 -23.42 5.88
N GLY A 155 9.93 -24.60 6.35
CA GLY A 155 10.56 -25.86 5.96
C GLY A 155 11.93 -26.10 6.60
N MET A 156 12.26 -25.42 7.71
CA MET A 156 13.50 -25.62 8.46
C MET A 156 13.25 -25.85 9.95
N LEU A 157 14.15 -26.62 10.57
CA LEU A 157 14.37 -26.65 12.02
C LEU A 157 15.71 -26.00 12.33
N SER A 158 15.75 -25.06 13.27
CA SER A 158 16.97 -24.37 13.70
C SER A 158 17.03 -24.20 15.21
N VAL A 159 18.25 -24.22 15.76
CA VAL A 159 18.51 -23.99 17.19
C VAL A 159 19.56 -22.90 17.34
N TYR A 160 19.32 -21.96 18.25
CA TYR A 160 20.20 -20.85 18.57
C TYR A 160 20.53 -20.82 20.07
N VAL A 161 21.75 -20.37 20.38
CA VAL A 161 22.20 -20.07 21.74
C VAL A 161 22.79 -18.67 21.77
N ASP A 162 22.31 -17.82 22.68
CA ASP A 162 22.69 -16.41 22.82
C ASP A 162 22.63 -15.65 21.47
N GLY A 163 21.63 -15.98 20.64
CA GLY A 163 21.41 -15.39 19.31
C GLY A 163 22.26 -15.98 18.18
N VAL A 164 23.21 -16.88 18.48
CA VAL A 164 24.05 -17.54 17.47
C VAL A 164 23.43 -18.87 17.06
N GLU A 165 23.28 -19.11 15.76
CA GLU A 165 22.80 -20.40 15.24
C GLU A 165 23.80 -21.50 15.57
N LEU A 166 23.34 -22.53 16.28
CA LEU A 166 24.15 -23.66 16.68
C LEU A 166 24.10 -24.78 15.62
N THR A 167 22.92 -25.04 15.07
CA THR A 167 22.68 -26.07 14.05
C THR A 167 21.32 -25.86 13.38
N ASN A 168 21.14 -26.40 12.18
CA ASN A 168 19.88 -26.42 11.44
C ASN A 168 19.73 -27.70 10.60
N MET A 169 18.51 -28.00 10.16
CA MET A 169 18.21 -29.02 9.16
C MET A 169 16.95 -28.67 8.37
N ASP A 170 16.82 -29.21 7.16
CA ASP A 170 15.56 -29.20 6.44
C ASP A 170 14.47 -29.91 7.27
N ASP A 171 13.28 -29.33 7.29
CA ASP A 171 12.08 -29.91 7.92
C ASP A 171 11.42 -30.91 6.96
N PRO A 172 11.57 -32.23 7.18
CA PRO A 172 10.91 -33.21 6.33
C PRO A 172 9.40 -33.19 6.58
N GLN A 173 8.59 -33.00 5.54
CA GLN A 173 7.13 -33.16 5.65
C GLN A 173 6.79 -34.61 5.99
N LEU A 174 6.35 -34.86 7.24
CA LEU A 174 5.81 -36.14 7.68
C LEU A 174 4.29 -36.20 7.45
N GLU A 175 3.78 -37.32 6.93
CA GLU A 175 2.35 -37.51 6.63
C GLU A 175 1.44 -37.32 7.84
N GLN A 176 0.22 -36.80 7.61
CA GLN A 176 -0.80 -36.65 8.65
C GLN A 176 -1.40 -38.02 9.02
N GLN A 177 -1.35 -38.41 10.30
CA GLN A 177 -2.12 -39.56 10.79
C GLN A 177 -3.19 -39.13 11.79
N PRO A 178 -4.47 -39.55 11.64
CA PRO A 178 -5.54 -39.10 12.51
C PRO A 178 -5.53 -39.80 13.89
N GLY A 179 -5.86 -39.03 14.94
CA GLY A 179 -6.63 -39.57 16.07
C GLY A 179 -5.97 -39.72 17.44
N GLN A 180 -5.31 -38.69 18.01
CA GLN A 180 -5.67 -38.18 19.37
C GLN A 180 -5.18 -36.73 19.55
N ASP A 181 -6.10 -35.85 19.90
CA ASP A 181 -5.85 -34.44 20.22
C ASP A 181 -5.64 -34.31 21.73
N ASN A 182 -4.38 -34.12 22.14
CA ASN A 182 -4.03 -33.73 23.50
C ASN A 182 -3.40 -32.33 23.42
N TYR A 183 -3.84 -31.40 24.27
CA TYR A 183 -3.40 -30.00 24.29
C TYR A 183 -2.51 -29.71 25.51
N GLU A 184 -1.92 -30.75 26.09
CA GLU A 184 -1.06 -30.63 27.27
C GLU A 184 0.40 -30.40 26.93
N PHE A 185 1.00 -29.43 27.61
CA PHE A 185 2.43 -29.16 27.51
C PHE A 185 3.05 -28.85 28.86
N TYR A 186 4.37 -28.93 28.89
CA TYR A 186 5.14 -28.98 30.12
C TYR A 186 6.43 -28.18 30.02
N ILE A 187 6.71 -27.40 31.07
CA ILE A 187 8.01 -26.77 31.30
C ILE A 187 8.76 -27.61 32.33
N GLY A 188 9.96 -28.08 32.00
CA GLY A 188 10.90 -28.74 32.93
C GLY A 188 10.86 -30.27 33.05
N ASN A 189 9.76 -30.94 32.72
CA ASN A 189 9.73 -32.41 32.58
C ASN A 189 8.57 -32.79 31.66
N PHE A 190 8.72 -33.82 30.81
CA PHE A 190 7.62 -34.35 29.99
C PHE A 190 7.13 -35.67 30.59
N PRO A 191 6.01 -35.66 31.34
CA PRO A 191 5.44 -36.87 31.92
C PRO A 191 5.22 -37.98 30.88
N GLY A 192 5.63 -39.20 31.21
CA GLY A 192 5.54 -40.35 30.30
C GLY A 192 6.81 -40.61 29.48
N PHE A 193 7.77 -39.69 29.49
CA PHE A 193 9.10 -39.85 28.91
C PHE A 193 10.20 -39.66 29.97
N ASN A 194 11.35 -40.32 29.81
CA ASN A 194 12.50 -40.15 30.70
C ASN A 194 13.31 -38.89 30.34
N TRP A 195 12.63 -37.73 30.23
CA TRP A 195 13.21 -36.46 29.79
C TRP A 195 13.02 -35.39 30.87
N TYR A 196 14.09 -35.07 31.60
CA TYR A 196 14.03 -34.29 32.84
C TYR A 196 14.89 -33.04 32.77
N PHE A 197 14.40 -31.89 33.24
CA PHE A 197 15.23 -30.69 33.41
C PHE A 197 15.83 -30.64 34.80
N LYS A 198 17.15 -30.41 34.85
CA LYS A 198 17.85 -30.09 36.08
C LYS A 198 18.55 -28.75 35.94
N GLY A 199 18.08 -27.76 36.69
CA GLY A 199 18.60 -26.41 36.56
C GLY A 199 17.56 -25.36 36.92
N TYR A 200 17.78 -24.16 36.41
CA TYR A 200 16.96 -23.00 36.67
C TYR A 200 16.40 -22.44 35.36
N ILE A 201 15.15 -22.00 35.37
CA ILE A 201 14.52 -21.30 34.26
C ILE A 201 14.03 -19.95 34.77
N GLN A 202 14.47 -18.87 34.15
CA GLN A 202 14.02 -17.51 34.46
C GLN A 202 12.73 -17.17 33.73
N TRP A 203 12.66 -17.51 32.45
CA TRP A 203 11.45 -17.33 31.67
C TRP A 203 11.41 -18.29 30.49
N VAL A 204 10.20 -18.54 30.01
CA VAL A 204 9.92 -19.27 28.77
C VAL A 204 8.92 -18.45 27.96
N LYS A 205 9.19 -18.30 26.66
CA LYS A 205 8.35 -17.65 25.68
C LYS A 205 8.00 -18.62 24.56
N LEU A 206 6.77 -18.55 24.10
CA LEU A 206 6.23 -19.35 23.01
C LEU A 206 5.65 -18.43 21.96
N TYR A 207 6.02 -18.67 20.70
CA TYR A 207 5.55 -17.91 19.56
C TYR A 207 4.96 -18.84 18.50
N THR A 208 4.02 -18.32 17.71
CA THR A 208 3.47 -19.00 16.54
C THR A 208 3.60 -18.16 15.27
N PHE A 209 3.44 -18.81 14.13
CA PHE A 209 3.29 -18.17 12.83
C PHE A 209 1.83 -18.31 12.43
N THR A 210 1.09 -17.22 12.45
CA THR A 210 -0.28 -17.21 11.93
C THR A 210 -0.18 -17.02 10.43
N PRO A 211 -0.80 -17.88 9.59
CA PRO A 211 -0.93 -17.59 8.18
C PRO A 211 -1.60 -16.22 8.05
N GLU A 212 -1.00 -15.32 7.27
CA GLU A 212 -1.68 -14.06 6.95
C GLU A 212 -3.01 -14.43 6.29
N LYS A 213 -4.11 -13.92 6.87
CA LYS A 213 -5.42 -14.01 6.22
C LYS A 213 -5.28 -13.47 4.82
N ASP A 214 -5.98 -14.12 3.89
CA ASP A 214 -6.05 -13.57 2.55
C ASP A 214 -6.73 -12.19 2.58
N ARG A 215 -6.70 -11.53 1.43
CA ARG A 215 -7.19 -10.18 1.27
C ARG A 215 -8.65 -10.05 1.72
N ASP A 216 -9.51 -10.96 1.27
CA ASP A 216 -10.96 -10.87 1.44
C ASP A 216 -11.36 -11.28 2.86
N GLU A 217 -10.76 -12.35 3.39
CA GLU A 217 -10.95 -12.78 4.78
C GLU A 217 -10.63 -11.66 5.78
N TRP A 218 -9.54 -10.92 5.55
CA TRP A 218 -9.20 -9.82 6.44
C TRP A 218 -10.14 -8.61 6.29
N LEU A 219 -10.57 -8.28 5.07
CA LEU A 219 -11.57 -7.22 4.86
C LEU A 219 -12.87 -7.51 5.61
N GLU A 220 -13.27 -8.77 5.69
CA GLU A 220 -14.47 -9.19 6.43
C GLU A 220 -14.33 -8.99 7.94
N ASP A 221 -13.12 -9.08 8.49
CA ASP A 221 -12.89 -8.92 9.92
C ASP A 221 -12.89 -7.46 10.39
N ILE A 222 -12.66 -6.50 9.49
CA ILE A 222 -12.52 -5.08 9.87
C ILE A 222 -13.81 -4.62 10.56
N GLN A 223 -13.69 -4.34 11.86
CA GLN A 223 -14.72 -3.67 12.62
C GLN A 223 -14.48 -2.16 12.61
N PRO A 224 -15.54 -1.33 12.61
CA PRO A 224 -15.36 0.11 12.77
C PRO A 224 -14.66 0.44 14.08
N VAL A 225 -13.56 1.17 13.98
CA VAL A 225 -12.78 1.70 15.12
C VAL A 225 -13.09 3.17 15.37
N TYR A 226 -13.69 3.84 14.38
CA TYR A 226 -14.21 5.19 14.49
C TYR A 226 -15.68 5.23 14.05
N TYR A 227 -16.53 5.82 14.90
CA TYR A 227 -17.93 6.09 14.61
C TYR A 227 -18.12 7.60 14.49
N PRO A 228 -17.97 8.19 13.28
CA PRO A 228 -18.26 9.60 13.05
C PRO A 228 -19.67 9.97 13.55
N SER A 229 -19.77 11.12 14.22
CA SER A 229 -21.06 11.64 14.70
C SER A 229 -21.92 12.20 13.57
N LYS A 230 -21.25 12.62 12.48
CA LYS A 230 -21.82 13.17 11.25
C LYS A 230 -21.51 12.24 10.09
N THR A 231 -22.35 12.29 9.05
CA THR A 231 -22.23 11.40 7.89
C THR A 231 -21.96 12.19 6.63
N ALA A 232 -20.89 11.84 5.92
CA ALA A 232 -20.61 12.28 4.56
C ALA A 232 -20.86 11.13 3.58
N LYS A 233 -21.59 11.39 2.49
CA LYS A 233 -22.02 10.36 1.53
C LYS A 233 -22.28 10.93 0.14
N ILE A 234 -22.32 10.05 -0.87
CA ILE A 234 -22.81 10.39 -2.21
C ILE A 234 -24.27 9.98 -2.34
N GLU A 235 -25.14 10.93 -2.69
CA GLU A 235 -26.53 10.66 -3.09
C GLU A 235 -26.91 11.53 -4.28
N LYS A 236 -28.13 11.35 -4.80
CA LYS A 236 -28.66 12.19 -5.88
C LYS A 236 -29.06 13.56 -5.34
N VAL A 237 -28.37 14.60 -5.80
CA VAL A 237 -28.70 16.01 -5.55
C VAL A 237 -29.15 16.63 -6.86
N SER A 238 -30.45 16.93 -6.94
CA SER A 238 -31.08 17.57 -8.10
C SER A 238 -30.78 16.87 -9.43
N GLY A 239 -30.88 15.53 -9.45
CA GLY A 239 -30.78 14.71 -10.66
C GLY A 239 -29.40 14.13 -10.98
N ASN A 240 -28.34 14.54 -10.27
CA ASN A 240 -26.96 14.03 -10.47
C ASN A 240 -26.34 13.61 -9.12
N PRO A 241 -25.32 12.74 -9.08
CA PRO A 241 -24.57 12.50 -7.85
C PRO A 241 -24.02 13.81 -7.27
N GLY A 242 -24.17 13.95 -5.95
CA GLY A 242 -23.65 15.05 -5.17
C GLY A 242 -23.13 14.53 -3.85
N MET A 243 -22.13 15.24 -3.30
CA MET A 243 -21.65 15.01 -1.95
C MET A 243 -22.60 15.68 -0.96
N LEU A 244 -22.91 14.99 0.13
CA LEU A 244 -23.72 15.51 1.23
C LEU A 244 -22.94 15.34 2.53
N PHE A 245 -23.13 16.28 3.45
CA PHE A 245 -22.69 16.19 4.83
C PHE A 245 -23.89 16.43 5.75
N ASP A 246 -24.29 15.41 6.52
CA ASP A 246 -25.55 15.39 7.28
C ASP A 246 -26.78 15.77 6.44
N ASP A 247 -26.86 15.20 5.23
CA ASP A 247 -27.92 15.46 4.23
C ASP A 247 -27.92 16.88 3.62
N ASP A 248 -26.99 17.75 4.01
CA ASP A 248 -26.79 19.05 3.37
C ASP A 248 -25.87 18.90 2.14
N PRO A 249 -26.30 19.33 0.93
CA PRO A 249 -25.45 19.28 -0.26
C PRO A 249 -24.18 20.13 -0.11
N ILE A 250 -23.04 19.53 -0.40
CA ILE A 250 -21.77 20.22 -0.52
C ILE A 250 -21.68 20.85 -1.92
N PRO A 251 -21.48 22.18 -2.04
CA PRO A 251 -21.29 22.83 -3.33
C PRO A 251 -20.07 22.32 -4.09
N GLY A 252 -20.15 22.35 -5.42
CA GLY A 252 -19.14 21.76 -6.30
C GLY A 252 -17.74 22.41 -6.26
N SER A 253 -17.62 23.67 -5.85
CA SER A 253 -16.38 24.45 -6.01
C SER A 253 -16.05 25.34 -4.80
N THR A 254 -16.13 24.77 -3.59
CA THR A 254 -15.79 25.45 -2.31
C THR A 254 -14.57 24.85 -1.61
N GLY A 255 -13.80 24.03 -2.34
CA GLY A 255 -12.58 23.41 -1.85
C GLY A 255 -11.33 24.22 -2.15
N TYR A 256 -10.34 24.11 -1.27
CA TYR A 256 -9.00 24.65 -1.41
C TYR A 256 -7.98 23.65 -0.87
N CYS A 257 -6.87 23.50 -1.59
CA CYS A 257 -5.67 22.82 -1.12
C CYS A 257 -4.51 23.79 -1.29
N GLY A 258 -3.69 23.94 -0.26
CA GLY A 258 -2.53 24.82 -0.26
C GLY A 258 -1.94 24.91 1.14
N TYR A 259 -0.94 25.77 1.28
CA TYR A 259 0.03 25.71 2.40
C TYR A 259 -0.34 26.63 3.57
N LEU A 260 -1.64 26.79 3.85
CA LEU A 260 -2.10 27.62 4.97
C LEU A 260 -1.56 27.08 6.30
N PHE A 261 -0.96 27.96 7.10
CA PHE A 261 -0.36 27.66 8.42
C PHE A 261 0.74 26.59 8.38
N THR A 262 1.35 26.34 7.22
CA THR A 262 2.52 25.46 7.09
C THR A 262 3.82 26.29 6.93
N LYS A 263 4.95 25.62 7.12
CA LYS A 263 6.30 26.24 6.96
C LYS A 263 6.88 26.09 5.54
N HIS A 264 6.22 25.31 4.71
CA HIS A 264 6.74 24.83 3.42
C HIS A 264 5.67 24.93 2.35
N GLY A 265 6.10 25.24 1.13
CA GLY A 265 5.30 25.05 -0.10
C GLY A 265 5.38 23.64 -0.65
N PHE A 266 4.72 23.42 -1.78
CA PHE A 266 4.74 22.15 -2.52
C PHE A 266 6.16 21.72 -2.93
N THR A 267 7.00 22.69 -3.30
CA THR A 267 8.39 22.46 -3.71
C THR A 267 9.33 22.17 -2.53
N GLY A 268 8.82 22.23 -1.29
CA GLY A 268 9.61 22.10 -0.07
C GLY A 268 10.42 23.36 0.27
N GLU A 269 10.41 24.39 -0.58
CA GLU A 269 11.06 25.67 -0.30
C GLU A 269 10.39 26.36 0.90
N HIS A 270 11.23 26.89 1.79
CA HIS A 270 10.81 27.61 2.99
C HIS A 270 10.25 28.98 2.61
N MET A 271 8.95 29.06 2.39
CA MET A 271 8.29 30.35 2.13
C MET A 271 7.92 31.09 3.41
N ASN A 272 7.75 30.37 4.54
CA ASN A 272 7.45 30.88 5.89
C ASN A 272 6.73 32.26 5.91
N PRO A 273 5.50 32.36 5.38
CA PRO A 273 4.73 33.59 5.48
C PRO A 273 4.49 33.96 6.95
N SER A 274 4.25 35.24 7.22
CA SER A 274 3.87 35.66 8.56
C SER A 274 2.50 35.08 8.95
N GLU A 275 2.28 34.82 10.24
CA GLU A 275 0.97 34.40 10.76
C GLU A 275 -0.17 35.35 10.31
N ALA A 276 0.09 36.66 10.31
CA ALA A 276 -0.86 37.67 9.83
C ALA A 276 -1.24 37.49 8.34
N PHE A 277 -0.29 37.05 7.51
CA PHE A 277 -0.55 36.72 6.11
C PHE A 277 -1.49 35.53 6.00
N HIS A 278 -1.22 34.44 6.72
CA HIS A 278 -2.09 33.26 6.69
C HIS A 278 -3.52 33.56 7.16
N ILE A 279 -3.68 34.36 8.22
CA ILE A 279 -4.99 34.79 8.71
C ILE A 279 -5.72 35.62 7.65
N GLN A 280 -5.03 36.56 7.01
CA GLN A 280 -5.63 37.37 5.94
C GLN A 280 -6.02 36.50 4.74
N HIS A 281 -5.13 35.62 4.28
CA HIS A 281 -5.37 34.74 3.14
C HIS A 281 -6.55 33.79 3.38
N LEU A 282 -6.61 33.18 4.56
CA LEU A 282 -7.77 32.38 4.98
C LEU A 282 -9.06 33.21 4.98
N ALA A 283 -9.01 34.46 5.47
CA ALA A 283 -10.18 35.33 5.46
C ALA A 283 -10.64 35.68 4.04
N GLU A 284 -9.72 35.90 3.10
CA GLU A 284 -10.03 36.15 1.68
C GLU A 284 -10.67 34.92 1.02
N LEU A 285 -10.12 33.72 1.26
CA LEU A 285 -10.69 32.45 0.81
C LEU A 285 -12.11 32.22 1.40
N ALA A 286 -12.26 32.39 2.72
CA ALA A 286 -13.54 32.21 3.40
C ALA A 286 -14.60 33.22 2.92
N ASN A 287 -14.23 34.48 2.70
CA ASN A 287 -15.11 35.49 2.13
C ASN A 287 -15.53 35.16 0.69
N ALA A 288 -14.67 34.47 -0.06
CA ALA A 288 -14.97 33.94 -1.39
C ALA A 288 -15.72 32.60 -1.36
N GLY A 289 -16.15 32.12 -0.18
CA GLY A 289 -16.99 30.95 -0.01
C GLY A 289 -16.25 29.61 0.06
N VAL A 290 -14.91 29.62 0.19
CA VAL A 290 -14.14 28.41 0.47
C VAL A 290 -14.39 27.97 1.92
N ASN A 291 -14.68 26.69 2.12
CA ASN A 291 -14.81 26.10 3.45
C ASN A 291 -14.38 24.64 3.55
N ILE A 292 -13.86 24.05 2.48
CA ILE A 292 -13.28 22.71 2.51
C ILE A 292 -11.79 22.85 2.28
N HIS A 293 -11.01 22.34 3.21
CA HIS A 293 -9.55 22.32 3.16
C HIS A 293 -9.05 20.87 3.10
N GLN A 294 -7.82 20.67 2.66
CA GLN A 294 -7.17 19.37 2.69
C GLN A 294 -6.08 19.34 3.77
N LEU A 295 -5.99 18.22 4.51
CA LEU A 295 -4.96 17.99 5.52
C LEU A 295 -4.06 16.84 5.06
N GLU A 296 -2.77 17.11 4.88
CA GLU A 296 -1.82 16.07 4.49
C GLU A 296 -1.51 15.15 5.67
N ILE A 297 -1.59 13.83 5.42
CA ILE A 297 -1.32 12.79 6.40
C ILE A 297 -0.41 11.75 5.77
N MET A 298 0.72 11.48 6.41
CA MET A 298 1.64 10.43 5.97
C MET A 298 1.62 9.25 6.93
N ILE A 299 1.60 8.05 6.35
CA ILE A 299 1.69 6.78 7.06
C ILE A 299 3.05 6.14 6.75
N ASP A 300 3.89 6.02 7.77
CA ASP A 300 5.19 5.36 7.63
C ASP A 300 5.02 3.84 7.70
N LEU A 301 5.39 3.17 6.61
CA LEU A 301 5.39 1.71 6.46
C LEU A 301 6.79 1.14 6.74
N PRO A 302 6.90 -0.10 7.26
CA PRO A 302 5.81 -1.05 7.51
C PRO A 302 5.16 -0.94 8.89
N ASP A 303 5.57 0.02 9.73
CA ASP A 303 5.15 0.10 11.13
C ASP A 303 3.75 0.72 11.33
N GLY A 304 3.19 1.36 10.30
CA GLY A 304 1.87 1.99 10.35
C GLY A 304 1.82 3.22 11.26
N ILE A 305 2.94 3.93 11.40
CA ILE A 305 3.03 5.14 12.22
C ILE A 305 2.37 6.30 11.48
N ILE A 306 1.40 6.96 12.12
CA ILE A 306 0.66 8.07 11.53
C ILE A 306 1.27 9.40 11.94
N ASN A 307 1.64 10.23 10.95
CA ASN A 307 2.09 11.60 11.21
C ASN A 307 0.93 12.60 11.10
N PHE A 308 0.54 13.15 12.25
CA PHE A 308 -0.50 14.18 12.36
C PHE A 308 0.04 15.58 12.63
N SER A 309 1.34 15.77 12.87
CA SER A 309 1.82 16.99 13.53
C SER A 309 1.44 18.26 12.78
N GLU A 310 1.61 18.26 11.45
CA GLU A 310 1.25 19.40 10.61
C GLU A 310 -0.27 19.52 10.45
N ALA A 311 -0.98 18.41 10.23
CA ALA A 311 -2.43 18.40 10.11
C ALA A 311 -3.14 18.92 11.38
N ASP A 312 -2.63 18.58 12.57
CA ASP A 312 -3.19 19.03 13.85
C ASP A 312 -3.05 20.55 14.02
N ASP A 313 -1.87 21.10 13.70
CA ASP A 313 -1.59 22.54 13.76
C ASP A 313 -2.47 23.28 12.75
N VAL A 314 -2.47 22.85 11.48
CA VAL A 314 -3.26 23.47 10.40
C VAL A 314 -4.76 23.43 10.69
N ALA A 315 -5.30 22.28 11.12
CA ALA A 315 -6.72 22.17 11.42
C ALA A 315 -7.14 23.05 12.60
N THR A 316 -6.29 23.16 13.62
CA THR A 316 -6.54 24.01 14.80
C THR A 316 -6.59 25.49 14.42
N GLU A 317 -5.60 25.95 13.65
CA GLU A 317 -5.52 27.35 13.22
C GLU A 317 -6.66 27.72 12.27
N ILE A 318 -6.99 26.86 11.29
CA ILE A 318 -8.13 27.09 10.40
C ILE A 318 -9.43 27.19 11.19
N LEU A 319 -9.70 26.27 12.12
CA LEU A 319 -10.94 26.29 12.91
C LEU A 319 -11.03 27.47 13.89
N ALA A 320 -9.90 28.02 14.32
CA ALA A 320 -9.87 29.23 15.16
C ALA A 320 -10.39 30.47 14.41
N HIS A 321 -10.23 30.49 13.08
CA HIS A 321 -10.61 31.61 12.21
C HIS A 321 -11.82 31.33 11.31
N GLN A 322 -12.15 30.07 11.08
CA GLN A 322 -13.27 29.60 10.27
C GLN A 322 -13.90 28.35 10.91
N SER A 323 -14.87 28.56 11.79
CA SER A 323 -15.45 27.49 12.62
C SER A 323 -16.32 26.48 11.86
N ASP A 324 -16.78 26.82 10.65
CA ASP A 324 -17.55 25.94 9.78
C ASP A 324 -16.69 25.11 8.81
N ALA A 325 -15.36 25.31 8.83
CA ALA A 325 -14.43 24.61 7.94
C ALA A 325 -14.55 23.08 8.04
N LYS A 326 -14.35 22.44 6.89
CA LYS A 326 -14.36 20.99 6.68
C LYS A 326 -13.03 20.53 6.13
N PHE A 327 -12.70 19.27 6.40
CA PHE A 327 -11.41 18.69 6.02
C PHE A 327 -11.58 17.40 5.22
N LEU A 328 -10.85 17.30 4.11
CA LEU A 328 -10.52 16.05 3.45
C LEU A 328 -9.09 15.67 3.83
N LEU A 329 -8.88 14.46 4.34
CA LEU A 329 -7.53 13.96 4.61
C LEU A 329 -6.87 13.59 3.28
N ARG A 330 -5.67 14.07 2.99
CA ARG A 330 -4.86 13.65 1.85
C ARG A 330 -3.80 12.67 2.35
N VAL A 331 -4.08 11.39 2.21
CA VAL A 331 -3.31 10.30 2.85
C VAL A 331 -2.30 9.72 1.86
N GLY A 332 -1.03 9.67 2.25
CA GLY A 332 0.04 9.01 1.52
C GLY A 332 0.80 7.98 2.36
N PHE A 333 1.60 7.14 1.70
CA PHE A 333 2.38 6.07 2.33
C PHE A 333 3.87 6.22 2.07
N LYS A 334 4.68 6.13 3.13
CA LYS A 334 6.14 6.20 3.06
C LYS A 334 6.75 4.85 3.43
N ALA A 335 7.24 4.10 2.44
CA ALA A 335 7.75 2.74 2.66
C ALA A 335 9.29 2.68 2.67
N GLY A 336 9.95 3.21 1.63
CA GLY A 336 11.41 3.41 1.55
C GLY A 336 12.28 2.22 1.97
N ASN A 337 13.50 2.53 2.43
CA ASN A 337 14.46 1.52 2.89
C ASN A 337 13.90 0.65 4.03
N LYS A 338 13.13 1.23 4.94
CA LYS A 338 12.57 0.50 6.09
C LYS A 338 11.63 -0.64 5.65
N PHE A 339 10.78 -0.38 4.66
CA PHE A 339 9.95 -1.42 4.06
C PHE A 339 10.80 -2.41 3.25
N ALA A 340 11.75 -1.92 2.46
CA ALA A 340 12.61 -2.76 1.63
C ALA A 340 13.49 -3.72 2.44
N ASP A 341 14.01 -3.29 3.58
CA ASP A 341 14.81 -4.10 4.49
C ASP A 341 13.98 -5.23 5.10
N LYS A 342 12.70 -4.95 5.42
CA LYS A 342 11.78 -5.95 5.97
C LYS A 342 11.21 -6.88 4.89
N TYR A 343 10.93 -6.36 3.70
CA TYR A 343 10.28 -7.07 2.59
C TYR A 343 11.09 -6.90 1.30
N PRO A 344 12.30 -7.49 1.21
CA PRO A 344 13.23 -7.24 0.10
C PRO A 344 12.78 -7.77 -1.26
N ASN A 345 11.76 -8.64 -1.30
CA ASN A 345 11.19 -9.19 -2.54
C ASN A 345 9.94 -8.42 -3.01
N ASP A 346 9.42 -7.52 -2.17
CA ASP A 346 8.18 -6.75 -2.38
C ASP A 346 8.43 -5.34 -2.91
N VAL A 347 9.64 -5.10 -3.41
CA VAL A 347 10.06 -3.84 -4.03
C VAL A 347 10.22 -4.02 -5.53
N VAL A 348 10.02 -2.93 -6.26
CA VAL A 348 10.16 -2.89 -7.70
C VAL A 348 11.58 -3.29 -8.11
N LYS A 349 11.68 -4.11 -9.15
CA LYS A 349 12.94 -4.43 -9.83
C LYS A 349 12.92 -3.92 -11.26
N PHE A 350 14.04 -3.36 -11.70
CA PHE A 350 14.30 -3.10 -13.11
C PHE A 350 14.63 -4.41 -13.85
N GLU A 351 14.65 -4.36 -15.18
CA GLU A 351 14.84 -5.53 -16.04
C GLU A 351 16.18 -6.26 -15.84
N ASP A 352 17.18 -5.59 -15.29
CA ASP A 352 18.51 -6.13 -14.96
C ASP A 352 18.64 -6.57 -13.48
N GLY A 353 17.57 -6.40 -12.70
CA GLY A 353 17.51 -6.76 -11.28
C GLY A 353 17.88 -5.63 -10.31
N GLU A 354 18.31 -4.46 -10.81
CA GLU A 354 18.55 -3.29 -9.97
C GLU A 354 17.26 -2.82 -9.29
N LYS A 355 17.41 -2.15 -8.13
CA LYS A 355 16.26 -1.66 -7.33
C LYS A 355 16.27 -0.16 -7.12
N THR A 356 17.41 0.50 -7.34
CA THR A 356 17.62 1.90 -6.96
C THR A 356 18.38 2.74 -7.98
N ALA A 357 19.11 2.11 -8.92
CA ALA A 357 20.11 2.77 -9.74
C ALA A 357 19.53 3.77 -10.78
N TYR A 358 18.28 3.59 -11.20
CA TYR A 358 17.72 4.29 -12.37
C TYR A 358 16.64 5.31 -12.05
N TRP A 359 16.39 5.55 -10.77
CA TRP A 359 15.43 6.57 -10.37
C TRP A 359 15.99 7.99 -10.59
N THR A 360 15.18 8.86 -11.16
CA THR A 360 15.58 10.22 -11.58
C THR A 360 14.86 11.32 -10.81
N GLN A 361 13.72 11.05 -10.17
CA GLN A 361 12.92 12.04 -9.43
C GLN A 361 12.36 11.49 -8.10
N PRO A 362 13.21 11.17 -7.11
CA PRO A 362 12.80 10.49 -5.87
C PRO A 362 11.74 11.22 -5.03
N THR A 363 11.57 12.52 -5.19
CA THR A 363 10.51 13.30 -4.52
C THR A 363 9.11 12.86 -4.93
N GLN A 364 8.94 12.29 -6.13
CA GLN A 364 7.66 11.72 -6.58
C GLN A 364 7.22 10.49 -5.76
N ALA A 365 8.14 9.89 -5.00
CA ALA A 365 7.90 8.79 -4.08
C ALA A 365 8.02 9.22 -2.61
N TYR A 366 7.96 10.53 -2.32
CA TYR A 366 8.17 11.11 -0.99
C TYR A 366 9.54 10.81 -0.38
N HIS A 367 10.54 10.55 -1.23
CA HIS A 367 11.93 10.41 -0.81
C HIS A 367 12.68 11.73 -0.99
N PRO A 368 13.68 12.02 -0.14
CA PRO A 368 14.57 13.17 -0.35
C PRO A 368 15.27 13.11 -1.72
N GLN A 369 15.56 14.29 -2.30
CA GLN A 369 16.06 14.43 -3.67
C GLN A 369 17.35 13.64 -3.98
N ASP A 370 18.18 13.38 -2.96
CA ASP A 370 19.48 12.69 -3.09
C ASP A 370 19.45 11.23 -2.57
N ASN A 371 18.26 10.64 -2.40
CA ASN A 371 18.13 9.33 -1.76
C ASN A 371 17.60 8.24 -2.72
N PRO A 372 18.47 7.33 -3.21
CA PRO A 372 18.07 6.23 -4.07
C PRO A 372 17.51 5.06 -3.25
N GLU A 373 16.29 5.20 -2.70
CA GLU A 373 15.62 4.13 -1.94
C GLU A 373 14.86 3.15 -2.85
N PRO A 374 14.64 1.88 -2.47
CA PRO A 374 13.75 1.02 -3.23
C PRO A 374 12.29 1.52 -3.16
N ARG A 375 11.55 1.34 -4.25
CA ARG A 375 10.12 1.62 -4.34
C ARG A 375 9.34 0.34 -4.04
N TYR A 376 8.26 0.41 -3.25
CA TYR A 376 7.39 -0.76 -3.08
C TYR A 376 6.72 -1.13 -4.42
N SER A 377 6.54 -2.42 -4.68
CA SER A 377 5.76 -2.85 -5.83
C SER A 377 4.27 -2.70 -5.52
N LEU A 378 3.48 -2.15 -6.45
CA LEU A 378 2.02 -2.19 -6.33
C LEU A 378 1.47 -3.62 -6.42
N ALA A 379 2.27 -4.61 -6.85
CA ALA A 379 1.93 -6.02 -6.78
C ALA A 379 2.10 -6.64 -5.38
N SER A 380 2.75 -5.95 -4.43
CA SER A 380 3.03 -6.48 -3.09
C SER A 380 1.79 -6.58 -2.21
N HIS A 381 1.51 -7.78 -1.70
CA HIS A 381 0.51 -7.99 -0.65
C HIS A 381 0.97 -7.49 0.71
N LYS A 382 2.29 -7.47 0.98
CA LYS A 382 2.83 -6.93 2.22
C LYS A 382 2.61 -5.41 2.28
N PHE A 383 2.83 -4.69 1.17
CA PHE A 383 2.46 -3.27 1.06
C PHE A 383 0.96 -3.09 1.26
N GLU A 384 0.13 -3.81 0.51
CA GLU A 384 -1.34 -3.73 0.61
C GLU A 384 -1.83 -3.92 2.06
N ARG A 385 -1.36 -4.98 2.74
CA ARG A 385 -1.70 -5.29 4.13
C ARG A 385 -1.25 -4.19 5.09
N LYS A 386 0.01 -3.73 5.02
CA LYS A 386 0.55 -2.71 5.94
C LYS A 386 -0.05 -1.32 5.71
N ALA A 387 -0.34 -0.96 4.46
CA ALA A 387 -1.08 0.24 4.14
C ALA A 387 -2.50 0.20 4.75
N ALA A 388 -3.20 -0.93 4.63
CA ALA A 388 -4.53 -1.09 5.22
C ALA A 388 -4.53 -1.08 6.77
N GLU A 389 -3.61 -1.78 7.41
CA GLU A 389 -3.41 -1.69 8.86
C GLU A 389 -3.18 -0.22 9.28
N GLY A 390 -2.34 0.51 8.54
CA GLY A 390 -2.12 1.94 8.73
C GLY A 390 -3.40 2.78 8.59
N LEU A 391 -4.30 2.46 7.65
CA LEU A 391 -5.58 3.16 7.50
C LEU A 391 -6.55 2.88 8.64
N VAL A 392 -6.55 1.66 9.21
CA VAL A 392 -7.30 1.36 10.44
C VAL A 392 -6.75 2.17 11.61
N ASN A 393 -5.41 2.22 11.77
CA ASN A 393 -4.75 3.04 12.79
C ASN A 393 -5.04 4.54 12.61
N LEU A 394 -5.10 5.01 11.36
CA LEU A 394 -5.48 6.39 11.03
C LEU A 394 -6.91 6.69 11.51
N ALA A 395 -7.87 5.81 11.22
CA ALA A 395 -9.25 5.97 11.66
C ALA A 395 -9.35 5.99 13.21
N GLU A 396 -8.67 5.07 13.88
CA GLU A 396 -8.62 5.04 15.36
C GLU A 396 -8.03 6.33 15.93
N ALA A 397 -6.89 6.77 15.41
CA ALA A 397 -6.24 8.01 15.86
C ALA A 397 -7.12 9.24 15.59
N LEU A 398 -7.75 9.32 14.41
CA LEU A 398 -8.68 10.38 14.04
C LEU A 398 -9.85 10.48 15.02
N SER A 399 -10.35 9.35 15.54
CA SER A 399 -11.48 9.31 16.49
C SER A 399 -11.24 10.12 17.78
N THR A 400 -9.97 10.42 18.08
CA THR A 400 -9.53 11.15 19.28
C THR A 400 -9.26 12.64 19.01
N LYS A 401 -9.22 13.07 17.74
CA LYS A 401 -8.85 14.44 17.37
C LYS A 401 -9.96 15.44 17.68
N PRO A 402 -9.62 16.69 18.07
CA PRO A 402 -10.62 17.72 18.40
C PRO A 402 -11.41 18.20 17.17
N TYR A 403 -10.84 18.09 15.97
CA TYR A 403 -11.46 18.49 14.71
C TYR A 403 -12.15 17.34 13.96
N LYS A 404 -12.28 16.15 14.56
CA LYS A 404 -12.79 14.95 13.89
C LYS A 404 -14.19 15.13 13.26
N ASP A 405 -15.06 15.91 13.89
CA ASP A 405 -16.42 16.18 13.39
C ASP A 405 -16.46 17.22 12.24
N SER A 406 -15.30 17.79 11.89
CA SER A 406 -15.10 18.58 10.66
C SER A 406 -14.47 17.77 9.53
N VAL A 407 -14.00 16.54 9.77
CA VAL A 407 -13.49 15.67 8.70
C VAL A 407 -14.67 15.05 7.95
N ILE A 408 -14.69 15.24 6.63
CA ILE A 408 -15.76 14.74 5.75
C ILE A 408 -15.32 13.54 4.90
N GLY A 409 -14.03 13.24 4.86
CA GLY A 409 -13.51 12.17 4.02
C GLY A 409 -12.00 12.07 3.95
N ALA A 410 -11.53 11.12 3.14
CA ALA A 410 -10.13 10.92 2.83
C ALA A 410 -9.91 10.66 1.34
N ILE A 411 -8.79 11.19 0.84
CA ILE A 411 -8.18 10.88 -0.44
C ILE A 411 -7.04 9.91 -0.14
N ILE A 412 -7.18 8.66 -0.57
CA ILE A 412 -6.16 7.63 -0.36
C ILE A 412 -5.24 7.64 -1.59
N GLY A 413 -3.97 8.00 -1.37
CA GLY A 413 -2.95 8.12 -2.40
C GLY A 413 -1.87 7.04 -2.29
N ALA A 414 -1.42 6.51 -3.43
CA ALA A 414 -0.29 5.58 -3.54
C ALA A 414 0.39 5.73 -4.91
N GLY A 415 1.56 5.13 -5.09
CA GLY A 415 2.34 5.21 -6.32
C GLY A 415 2.95 6.60 -6.57
N THR A 416 3.33 6.87 -7.82
CA THR A 416 3.95 8.15 -8.21
C THR A 416 3.04 9.33 -7.86
N CYS A 417 3.59 10.31 -7.14
CA CYS A 417 2.91 11.53 -6.70
C CYS A 417 1.60 11.28 -5.93
N SER A 418 1.42 10.09 -5.33
CA SER A 418 0.15 9.63 -4.74
C SER A 418 -1.02 9.51 -5.74
N GLN A 419 -0.73 9.48 -7.04
CA GLN A 419 -1.74 9.54 -8.10
C GLN A 419 -2.25 8.18 -8.58
N TRP A 420 -1.92 7.10 -7.88
CA TRP A 420 -2.17 5.73 -8.30
C TRP A 420 -1.69 5.46 -9.71
N LEU A 421 -0.40 5.74 -9.91
CA LEU A 421 0.37 5.35 -11.08
C LEU A 421 1.43 4.36 -10.61
N TRP A 422 1.78 3.38 -11.46
CA TRP A 422 3.07 2.73 -11.32
C TRP A 422 4.18 3.78 -11.38
N TRP A 423 5.34 3.44 -10.80
CA TRP A 423 6.42 4.41 -10.64
C TRP A 423 6.91 4.96 -11.98
N GLY A 424 6.79 6.27 -12.18
CA GLY A 424 7.23 6.98 -13.40
C GLY A 424 8.54 7.75 -13.24
N ASP A 425 9.14 7.76 -12.04
CA ASP A 425 10.30 8.57 -11.69
C ASP A 425 11.65 7.91 -12.05
N PHE A 426 11.78 7.33 -13.25
CA PHE A 426 12.99 6.62 -13.70
C PHE A 426 13.34 6.90 -15.16
N ASP A 427 14.53 6.47 -15.59
CA ASP A 427 14.96 6.52 -16.99
C ASP A 427 14.17 5.51 -17.85
N TYR A 428 12.96 5.89 -18.26
CA TYR A 428 12.08 5.09 -19.11
C TYR A 428 12.60 4.93 -20.54
N GLU A 429 13.58 5.75 -20.98
CA GLU A 429 14.20 5.60 -22.29
C GLU A 429 15.10 4.37 -22.35
N ASN A 430 15.79 4.04 -21.25
CA ASN A 430 16.74 2.91 -21.21
C ASN A 430 16.26 1.71 -20.37
N HIS A 431 15.41 1.92 -19.36
CA HIS A 431 14.97 0.87 -18.43
C HIS A 431 13.46 0.63 -18.46
N CYS A 432 12.98 -0.41 -17.78
CA CYS A 432 11.56 -0.61 -17.49
C CYS A 432 11.31 -1.41 -16.20
N ILE A 433 10.11 -1.22 -15.65
CA ILE A 433 9.63 -1.86 -14.42
C ILE A 433 8.29 -2.55 -14.71
N ASP A 434 7.76 -3.46 -13.90
CA ASP A 434 8.32 -4.06 -12.69
C ASP A 434 8.65 -5.53 -12.96
N PHE A 435 9.89 -5.94 -12.67
CA PHE A 435 10.40 -7.32 -12.78
C PHE A 435 10.55 -8.01 -11.42
N SER A 436 9.89 -7.48 -10.38
CA SER A 436 9.85 -8.10 -9.05
C SER A 436 9.21 -9.49 -9.09
N ASP A 437 9.58 -10.33 -8.12
CA ASP A 437 9.07 -11.70 -8.04
C ASP A 437 7.57 -11.67 -7.74
N VAL A 438 7.13 -10.72 -6.91
CA VAL A 438 5.72 -10.50 -6.59
C VAL A 438 4.90 -10.08 -7.82
N MET A 439 5.44 -9.25 -8.73
CA MET A 439 4.74 -8.91 -9.98
C MET A 439 4.63 -10.12 -10.91
N LEU A 440 5.66 -10.97 -10.96
CA LEU A 440 5.61 -12.20 -11.76
C LEU A 440 4.54 -13.17 -11.22
N GLU A 441 4.46 -13.32 -9.90
CA GLU A 441 3.43 -14.13 -9.24
C GLU A 441 2.02 -13.61 -9.55
N ARG A 442 1.78 -12.31 -9.42
CA ARG A 442 0.48 -11.71 -9.78
C ARG A 442 0.13 -11.88 -11.25
N PHE A 443 1.12 -11.76 -12.13
CA PHE A 443 0.89 -12.00 -13.54
C PHE A 443 0.49 -13.46 -13.81
N LYS A 444 1.12 -14.43 -13.14
CA LYS A 444 0.75 -15.85 -13.23
C LYS A 444 -0.68 -16.10 -12.73
N GLU A 445 -1.04 -15.55 -11.58
CA GLU A 445 -2.40 -15.67 -11.02
C GLU A 445 -3.44 -15.09 -11.97
N TYR A 446 -3.22 -13.87 -12.48
CA TYR A 446 -4.08 -13.25 -13.48
C TYR A 446 -4.30 -14.14 -14.71
N LEU A 447 -3.23 -14.78 -15.21
CA LEU A 447 -3.33 -15.66 -16.37
C LEU A 447 -4.06 -16.97 -16.05
N GLN A 448 -3.91 -17.50 -14.82
CA GLN A 448 -4.66 -18.65 -14.34
C GLN A 448 -6.15 -18.32 -14.21
N GLU A 449 -6.50 -17.16 -13.64
CA GLU A 449 -7.88 -16.66 -13.58
C GLU A 449 -8.48 -16.53 -15.00
N LYS A 450 -7.75 -15.89 -15.91
CA LYS A 450 -8.25 -15.55 -17.25
C LYS A 450 -8.41 -16.77 -18.15
N TYR A 451 -7.39 -17.63 -18.22
CA TYR A 451 -7.36 -18.72 -19.19
C TYR A 451 -7.81 -20.06 -18.62
N VAL A 452 -7.75 -20.25 -17.29
CA VAL A 452 -8.14 -21.45 -16.54
C VAL A 452 -7.30 -22.70 -16.87
N THR A 453 -6.93 -22.90 -18.14
CA THR A 453 -6.20 -24.06 -18.65
C THR A 453 -4.97 -23.62 -19.46
N VAL A 454 -3.96 -24.49 -19.46
CA VAL A 454 -2.74 -24.26 -20.24
C VAL A 454 -3.02 -24.22 -21.75
N ASP A 455 -3.98 -25.00 -22.25
CA ASP A 455 -4.31 -25.02 -23.68
C ASP A 455 -4.97 -23.70 -24.15
N ALA A 456 -5.79 -23.08 -23.30
CA ALA A 456 -6.34 -21.75 -23.57
C ALA A 456 -5.24 -20.68 -23.60
N LEU A 457 -4.29 -20.73 -22.65
CA LEU A 457 -3.12 -19.83 -22.63
C LEU A 457 -2.26 -19.99 -23.90
N ARG A 458 -1.94 -21.23 -24.28
CA ARG A 458 -1.16 -21.54 -25.50
C ARG A 458 -1.84 -21.03 -26.75
N THR A 459 -3.16 -21.19 -26.83
CA THR A 459 -3.98 -20.70 -27.95
C THR A 459 -3.95 -19.19 -28.02
N ALA A 460 -4.18 -18.50 -26.90
CA ALA A 460 -4.22 -17.04 -26.84
C ALA A 460 -2.86 -16.39 -27.15
N TRP A 461 -1.77 -16.96 -26.65
CA TRP A 461 -0.42 -16.45 -26.88
C TRP A 461 0.22 -16.96 -28.17
N ASN A 462 -0.45 -17.85 -28.90
CA ASN A 462 0.09 -18.54 -30.07
C ASN A 462 1.49 -19.16 -29.78
N ASN A 463 1.63 -19.78 -28.60
CA ASN A 463 2.88 -20.37 -28.14
C ASN A 463 2.59 -21.77 -27.60
N SER A 464 2.96 -22.82 -28.35
CA SER A 464 2.67 -24.21 -27.97
C SER A 464 3.47 -24.72 -26.77
N SER A 465 4.53 -24.01 -26.36
CA SER A 465 5.44 -24.44 -25.30
C SER A 465 5.12 -23.85 -23.93
N VAL A 466 4.37 -22.74 -23.86
CA VAL A 466 4.08 -22.05 -22.60
C VAL A 466 3.23 -22.91 -21.67
N THR A 467 3.52 -22.83 -20.37
CA THR A 467 2.69 -23.29 -19.26
C THR A 467 2.59 -22.18 -18.22
N PHE A 468 1.74 -22.33 -17.20
CA PHE A 468 1.69 -21.37 -16.10
C PHE A 468 3.04 -21.26 -15.35
N ASP A 469 3.82 -22.33 -15.30
CA ASP A 469 5.13 -22.34 -14.64
C ASP A 469 6.22 -21.63 -15.44
N THR A 470 6.09 -21.57 -16.77
CA THR A 470 7.08 -20.95 -17.67
C THR A 470 6.78 -19.51 -18.04
N ILE A 471 5.79 -18.87 -17.39
CA ILE A 471 5.45 -17.46 -17.64
C ILE A 471 6.64 -16.57 -17.28
N THR A 472 6.89 -15.56 -18.12
CA THR A 472 7.86 -14.49 -17.88
C THR A 472 7.20 -13.14 -18.10
N ILE A 473 7.70 -12.11 -17.40
CA ILE A 473 7.34 -10.72 -17.64
C ILE A 473 7.89 -10.30 -19.01
N PRO A 474 7.11 -9.59 -19.86
CA PRO A 474 7.61 -9.08 -21.13
C PRO A 474 8.81 -8.15 -20.94
N THR A 475 9.84 -8.33 -21.76
CA THR A 475 11.03 -7.48 -21.78
C THR A 475 10.72 -6.09 -22.32
N LYS A 476 11.62 -5.13 -22.10
CA LYS A 476 11.50 -3.78 -22.69
C LYS A 476 11.31 -3.80 -24.20
N ALA A 477 12.06 -4.63 -24.92
CA ALA A 477 11.98 -4.71 -26.38
C ALA A 477 10.63 -5.22 -26.87
N GLU A 478 10.07 -6.23 -26.18
CA GLU A 478 8.74 -6.79 -26.50
C GLU A 478 7.61 -5.79 -26.17
N ARG A 479 7.74 -5.06 -25.05
CA ARG A 479 6.86 -3.94 -24.73
C ARG A 479 7.00 -2.82 -25.74
N GLY A 480 8.21 -2.56 -26.24
CA GLY A 480 8.56 -1.43 -27.10
C GLY A 480 8.46 -0.08 -26.39
N SER A 481 8.87 0.98 -27.10
CA SER A 481 8.72 2.36 -26.65
C SER A 481 7.94 3.12 -27.72
N ASP A 482 6.73 3.53 -27.38
CA ASP A 482 5.78 4.27 -28.21
C ASP A 482 5.32 5.57 -27.54
N MET A 483 5.97 5.94 -26.45
CA MET A 483 5.79 7.20 -25.76
C MET A 483 6.51 8.31 -26.55
N PRO A 484 5.78 9.32 -27.06
CA PRO A 484 6.44 10.47 -27.65
C PRO A 484 7.09 11.33 -26.55
N ASN A 485 8.32 11.80 -26.78
CA ASN A 485 8.94 12.81 -25.91
C ASN A 485 8.26 14.19 -26.06
N SER A 486 7.43 14.38 -27.09
CA SER A 486 6.64 15.58 -27.34
C SER A 486 5.44 15.29 -28.23
N LEU A 487 4.35 16.05 -28.06
CA LEU A 487 3.14 15.95 -28.90
C LEU A 487 3.39 16.24 -30.39
N ASN A 488 4.54 16.84 -30.71
CA ASN A 488 4.97 17.14 -32.07
C ASN A 488 5.90 16.07 -32.66
N ASP A 489 6.33 15.11 -31.84
CA ASP A 489 7.16 14.01 -32.28
C ASP A 489 6.26 12.88 -32.79
N ILE A 490 6.56 12.40 -34.00
CA ILE A 490 6.01 11.14 -34.52
C ILE A 490 7.06 10.09 -34.14
N PRO A 491 6.87 9.35 -33.03
CA PRO A 491 7.88 8.41 -32.59
C PRO A 491 8.07 7.34 -33.68
N PRO A 492 9.32 7.01 -34.05
CA PRO A 492 9.56 5.86 -34.93
C PRO A 492 9.10 4.61 -34.19
N VAL A 493 8.01 4.02 -34.66
CA VAL A 493 7.51 2.77 -34.12
C VAL A 493 8.47 1.65 -34.51
N GLN A 494 9.29 1.20 -33.57
CA GLN A 494 10.12 0.00 -33.73
C GLN A 494 9.68 -1.04 -32.70
N TYR A 495 9.05 -2.10 -33.20
CA TYR A 495 8.78 -3.31 -32.44
C TYR A 495 9.40 -4.49 -33.17
N ASP A 496 9.84 -5.50 -32.40
CA ASP A 496 10.59 -6.62 -32.96
C ASP A 496 9.79 -7.39 -34.02
N GLU A 497 8.49 -7.68 -33.80
CA GLU A 497 7.68 -8.42 -34.79
C GLU A 497 6.16 -8.13 -34.73
N GLY A 498 5.50 -8.09 -35.90
CA GLY A 498 4.07 -8.41 -36.03
C GLY A 498 3.04 -7.29 -35.95
N GLN A 499 3.41 -6.02 -36.04
CA GLN A 499 2.45 -4.91 -35.97
C GLN A 499 1.96 -4.41 -37.33
N PHE A 500 0.78 -3.78 -37.33
CA PHE A 500 0.26 -3.00 -38.45
C PHE A 500 0.25 -1.51 -38.08
N GLY A 501 1.33 -0.80 -38.41
CA GLY A 501 1.50 0.61 -38.03
C GLY A 501 1.56 0.76 -36.51
N TYR A 502 0.59 1.48 -35.94
CA TYR A 502 0.44 1.73 -34.50
C TYR A 502 -0.46 0.71 -33.78
N PHE A 503 -0.81 -0.41 -34.43
CA PHE A 503 -1.67 -1.44 -33.84
C PHE A 503 -0.90 -2.76 -33.65
N ARG A 504 -0.98 -3.29 -32.43
CA ARG A 504 -0.51 -4.63 -32.04
C ARG A 504 -1.44 -5.69 -32.59
N ASN A 505 -0.90 -6.64 -33.36
CA ASN A 505 -1.62 -7.85 -33.71
C ASN A 505 -1.42 -8.90 -32.61
N PRO A 506 -2.47 -9.27 -31.85
CA PRO A 506 -2.32 -10.25 -30.77
C PRO A 506 -1.87 -11.64 -31.23
N GLY A 507 -2.15 -12.01 -32.48
CA GLY A 507 -1.81 -13.33 -33.03
C GLY A 507 -0.34 -13.52 -33.41
N VAL A 508 0.51 -12.48 -33.29
CA VAL A 508 1.91 -12.49 -33.72
C VAL A 508 2.84 -12.10 -32.58
N GLY A 509 4.04 -12.70 -32.53
CA GLY A 509 5.19 -12.17 -31.81
C GLY A 509 4.99 -11.97 -30.30
N ASN A 510 4.26 -12.86 -29.62
CA ASN A 510 3.92 -12.73 -28.19
C ASN A 510 3.17 -11.43 -27.80
N ASN A 511 2.56 -10.70 -28.74
CA ASN A 511 1.88 -9.43 -28.43
C ASN A 511 0.72 -9.59 -27.43
N GLN A 512 -0.04 -10.69 -27.48
CA GLN A 512 -1.10 -10.94 -26.50
C GLN A 512 -0.55 -11.01 -25.06
N ARG A 513 0.67 -11.52 -24.86
CA ARG A 513 1.32 -11.56 -23.55
C ARG A 513 1.60 -10.15 -23.03
N VAL A 514 2.01 -9.23 -23.90
CA VAL A 514 2.25 -7.82 -23.55
C VAL A 514 0.94 -7.14 -23.14
N VAL A 515 -0.12 -7.34 -23.92
CA VAL A 515 -1.46 -6.84 -23.58
C VAL A 515 -1.93 -7.39 -22.24
N ASP A 516 -1.82 -8.70 -22.04
CA ASP A 516 -2.20 -9.36 -20.79
C ASP A 516 -1.42 -8.82 -19.59
N TYR A 517 -0.13 -8.51 -19.77
CA TYR A 517 0.69 -7.92 -18.73
C TYR A 517 0.23 -6.50 -18.35
N TYR A 518 -0.08 -5.64 -19.32
CA TYR A 518 -0.61 -4.30 -19.02
C TYR A 518 -2.01 -4.32 -18.39
N ILE A 519 -2.87 -5.27 -18.78
CA ILE A 519 -4.14 -5.51 -18.07
C ILE A 519 -3.85 -5.93 -16.63
N SER A 520 -2.93 -6.88 -16.43
CA SER A 520 -2.55 -7.33 -15.10
C SER A 520 -2.05 -6.16 -14.25
N MET A 521 -1.08 -5.37 -14.73
CA MET A 521 -0.59 -4.17 -14.04
C MET A 521 -1.72 -3.21 -13.64
N SER A 522 -2.68 -2.99 -14.54
CA SER A 522 -3.79 -2.07 -14.28
C SER A 522 -4.81 -2.63 -13.28
N ARG A 523 -5.13 -3.93 -13.40
CA ARG A 523 -6.00 -4.62 -12.44
C ARG A 523 -5.38 -4.66 -11.06
N GLU A 524 -4.08 -4.94 -10.96
CA GLU A 524 -3.39 -5.00 -9.68
C GLU A 524 -3.50 -3.64 -8.97
N LEU A 525 -3.16 -2.55 -9.67
CA LEU A 525 -3.27 -1.18 -9.18
C LEU A 525 -4.70 -0.85 -8.71
N GLY A 526 -5.70 -1.07 -9.57
CA GLY A 526 -7.10 -0.80 -9.24
C GLY A 526 -7.62 -1.63 -8.07
N ARG A 527 -7.23 -2.91 -7.98
CA ARG A 527 -7.61 -3.79 -6.88
C ARG A 527 -7.03 -3.32 -5.54
N ARG A 528 -5.77 -2.85 -5.47
CA ARG A 528 -5.20 -2.27 -4.22
C ARG A 528 -5.93 -0.99 -3.85
N MET A 529 -6.24 -0.14 -4.83
CA MET A 529 -7.00 1.09 -4.58
C MET A 529 -8.35 0.80 -3.93
N ILE A 530 -9.12 -0.12 -4.51
CA ILE A 530 -10.42 -0.56 -3.97
C ILE A 530 -10.25 -1.08 -2.54
N TYR A 531 -9.25 -1.93 -2.32
CA TYR A 531 -8.95 -2.53 -1.04
C TYR A 531 -8.67 -1.51 0.07
N LEU A 532 -7.81 -0.53 -0.22
CA LEU A 532 -7.46 0.51 0.74
C LEU A 532 -8.64 1.46 0.99
N CYS A 533 -9.42 1.78 -0.05
CA CYS A 533 -10.62 2.60 0.11
C CYS A 533 -11.68 1.88 0.96
N GLU A 534 -11.94 0.60 0.69
CA GLU A 534 -12.85 -0.25 1.47
C GLU A 534 -12.42 -0.33 2.93
N THR A 535 -11.12 -0.54 3.17
CA THR A 535 -10.52 -0.60 4.52
C THR A 535 -10.86 0.65 5.32
N PHE A 536 -10.55 1.84 4.79
CA PHE A 536 -10.81 3.08 5.50
C PHE A 536 -12.31 3.32 5.70
N LYS A 537 -13.14 3.05 4.68
CA LYS A 537 -14.61 3.13 4.79
C LYS A 537 -15.15 2.25 5.92
N LYS A 538 -14.73 0.98 5.99
CA LYS A 538 -15.14 0.05 7.05
C LYS A 538 -14.67 0.52 8.43
N ALA A 539 -13.43 0.97 8.53
CA ALA A 539 -12.85 1.49 9.78
C ALA A 539 -13.60 2.71 10.33
N THR A 540 -14.25 3.49 9.46
CA THR A 540 -15.02 4.71 9.80
C THR A 540 -16.55 4.52 9.71
N ASP A 541 -17.05 3.30 9.91
CA ASP A 541 -18.49 2.98 9.92
C ASP A 541 -19.22 3.39 8.62
N LYS A 542 -18.48 3.46 7.50
CA LYS A 542 -18.93 3.92 6.17
C LYS A 542 -19.54 5.33 6.17
N LYS A 543 -19.19 6.18 7.14
CA LYS A 543 -19.75 7.52 7.33
C LYS A 543 -18.87 8.66 6.82
N LEU A 544 -17.70 8.37 6.27
CA LEU A 544 -16.82 9.35 5.63
C LEU A 544 -16.71 9.05 4.14
N LEU A 545 -16.58 10.10 3.33
CA LEU A 545 -16.32 9.96 1.89
C LEU A 545 -14.91 9.42 1.67
N VAL A 546 -14.73 8.53 0.69
CA VAL A 546 -13.42 7.99 0.34
C VAL A 546 -13.21 8.07 -1.16
N GLY A 547 -12.09 8.67 -1.57
CA GLY A 547 -11.69 8.77 -2.96
C GLY A 547 -10.21 8.51 -3.16
N ALA A 548 -9.79 8.53 -4.41
CA ALA A 548 -8.42 8.28 -4.82
C ALA A 548 -8.08 9.11 -6.06
N PHE A 549 -6.82 9.54 -6.17
CA PHE A 549 -6.34 10.15 -7.39
C PHE A 549 -6.39 9.10 -8.50
N TYR A 550 -7.17 9.35 -9.55
CA TYR A 550 -7.37 8.42 -10.64
C TYR A 550 -7.89 9.14 -11.89
N GLY A 551 -7.06 9.16 -12.93
CA GLY A 551 -7.30 9.87 -14.18
C GLY A 551 -7.03 8.99 -15.39
N PRO A 552 -7.82 7.93 -15.64
CA PRO A 552 -7.52 6.94 -16.68
C PRO A 552 -7.69 7.46 -18.12
N THR A 553 -7.91 8.77 -18.31
CA THR A 553 -7.82 9.40 -19.63
C THR A 553 -6.79 10.53 -19.66
N ALA A 554 -5.89 10.56 -18.67
CA ALA A 554 -4.70 11.41 -18.65
C ALA A 554 -3.71 10.99 -19.75
N ILE A 555 -2.78 11.90 -20.04
CA ILE A 555 -2.18 12.04 -21.37
C ILE A 555 -0.80 11.39 -21.54
N LEU A 556 -0.11 10.96 -20.48
CA LEU A 556 1.23 10.38 -20.58
C LEU A 556 1.28 9.00 -19.91
N GLY A 557 2.14 8.12 -20.42
CA GLY A 557 2.50 6.84 -19.78
C GLY A 557 1.36 5.83 -19.66
N TYR A 558 0.27 5.98 -20.40
CA TYR A 558 -1.01 5.33 -20.17
C TYR A 558 -0.94 3.83 -19.80
N LYS A 559 -0.13 3.05 -20.54
CA LYS A 559 0.05 1.61 -20.31
C LYS A 559 1.02 1.29 -19.19
N ILE A 560 2.15 2.00 -19.14
CA ILE A 560 3.20 1.76 -18.14
C ILE A 560 2.81 2.26 -16.74
N GLU A 561 1.98 3.30 -16.66
CA GLU A 561 1.44 3.87 -15.42
C GLU A 561 0.26 3.08 -14.87
N GLY A 562 -0.36 2.20 -15.67
CA GLY A 562 -1.33 1.18 -15.24
C GLY A 562 -2.72 1.68 -14.84
N GLN A 563 -3.18 2.83 -15.35
CA GLN A 563 -4.58 3.24 -15.20
C GLN A 563 -5.46 2.78 -16.37
N SER A 564 -4.94 1.94 -17.26
CA SER A 564 -5.57 1.67 -18.56
C SER A 564 -6.82 0.79 -18.51
N TYR A 565 -6.92 -0.06 -17.48
CA TYR A 565 -8.03 -0.96 -17.28
C TYR A 565 -8.68 -0.66 -15.93
N PHE A 566 -9.87 -0.05 -15.96
CA PHE A 566 -10.49 0.54 -14.76
C PHE A 566 -11.93 0.10 -14.49
N ASP A 567 -12.43 -0.92 -15.18
CA ASP A 567 -13.82 -1.37 -15.03
C ASP A 567 -14.15 -1.73 -13.57
N GLU A 568 -13.23 -2.42 -12.88
CA GLU A 568 -13.39 -2.78 -11.46
C GLU A 568 -13.42 -1.53 -10.56
N VAL A 569 -12.57 -0.52 -10.83
CA VAL A 569 -12.51 0.74 -10.08
C VAL A 569 -13.79 1.56 -10.31
N LEU A 570 -14.30 1.59 -11.54
CA LEU A 570 -15.53 2.28 -11.90
C LEU A 570 -16.77 1.63 -11.26
N ALA A 571 -16.79 0.30 -11.18
CA ALA A 571 -17.89 -0.46 -10.59
C ALA A 571 -17.88 -0.49 -9.05
N SER A 572 -16.73 -0.27 -8.42
CA SER A 572 -16.55 -0.43 -6.97
C SER A 572 -17.35 0.57 -6.14
N GLU A 573 -18.24 0.12 -5.25
CA GLU A 573 -19.00 0.98 -4.32
C GLU A 573 -18.13 1.61 -3.21
N TRP A 574 -16.90 1.14 -3.05
CA TRP A 574 -15.99 1.57 -1.99
C TRP A 574 -15.29 2.89 -2.28
N ILE A 575 -15.39 3.38 -3.51
CA ILE A 575 -14.80 4.64 -3.96
C ILE A 575 -15.94 5.61 -4.33
N ASP A 576 -16.10 6.68 -3.56
CA ASP A 576 -17.15 7.68 -3.71
C ASP A 576 -16.85 8.68 -4.84
N PHE A 577 -15.57 9.02 -4.99
CA PHE A 577 -15.11 9.96 -6.01
C PHE A 577 -13.72 9.60 -6.51
N TRP A 578 -13.46 9.95 -7.77
CA TRP A 578 -12.09 10.01 -8.30
C TRP A 578 -11.63 11.47 -8.24
N LEU A 579 -10.32 11.69 -8.26
CA LEU A 579 -9.78 13.02 -8.49
C LEU A 579 -8.55 13.00 -9.37
N ASP A 580 -8.26 14.10 -10.05
CA ASP A 580 -7.01 14.30 -10.78
C ASP A 580 -6.88 15.80 -11.10
N PRO A 581 -5.68 16.34 -11.36
CA PRO A 581 -5.57 17.65 -11.98
C PRO A 581 -6.26 17.72 -13.33
N TRP A 582 -6.51 18.94 -13.78
CA TRP A 582 -6.76 19.16 -15.20
C TRP A 582 -5.64 18.53 -16.01
N SER A 583 -5.95 18.05 -17.21
CA SER A 583 -4.87 17.72 -18.14
C SER A 583 -3.94 18.93 -18.32
N TYR A 584 -2.63 18.64 -18.45
CA TYR A 584 -1.62 19.67 -18.64
C TYR A 584 -1.65 20.28 -20.06
N GLN A 585 -2.55 19.82 -20.92
CA GLN A 585 -2.80 20.28 -22.27
C GLN A 585 -4.05 21.18 -22.27
N GLY A 586 -4.16 22.12 -23.21
CA GLY A 586 -5.33 22.99 -23.28
C GLY A 586 -5.36 24.12 -22.23
N ARG A 587 -4.25 24.31 -21.49
CA ARG A 587 -4.16 25.29 -20.40
C ARG A 587 -3.99 26.73 -20.87
N TRP A 588 -3.69 26.96 -22.15
CA TRP A 588 -3.48 28.32 -22.65
C TRP A 588 -4.79 29.13 -22.71
N GLU A 589 -4.66 30.45 -22.73
CA GLU A 589 -5.77 31.36 -22.95
C GLU A 589 -6.50 31.04 -24.26
N GLY A 590 -7.81 30.82 -24.19
CA GLY A 590 -8.64 30.46 -25.35
C GLY A 590 -8.70 28.96 -25.67
N GLU A 591 -7.86 28.13 -25.05
CA GLU A 591 -7.93 26.68 -25.21
C GLU A 591 -8.97 26.03 -24.25
N PRO A 592 -9.57 24.88 -24.63
CA PRO A 592 -10.46 24.12 -23.74
C PRO A 592 -9.68 23.41 -22.62
N LEU A 593 -10.30 23.29 -21.43
CA LEU A 593 -9.80 22.43 -20.35
C LEU A 593 -10.37 21.02 -20.45
N PHE A 594 -9.53 20.05 -20.13
CA PHE A 594 -9.76 18.63 -20.36
C PHE A 594 -9.77 17.85 -19.04
N ILE A 595 -10.84 17.10 -18.80
CA ILE A 595 -11.00 16.25 -17.60
C ILE A 595 -10.41 14.87 -17.88
N ASN A 596 -9.57 14.36 -16.99
CA ASN A 596 -8.91 13.07 -17.15
C ASN A 596 -9.78 11.86 -16.76
N ALA A 597 -11.11 11.95 -16.89
CA ALA A 597 -12.01 10.82 -16.62
C ALA A 597 -13.23 10.75 -17.55
N PRO A 598 -13.80 9.54 -17.75
CA PRO A 598 -15.07 9.35 -18.45
C PRO A 598 -16.25 9.79 -17.56
N MET A 599 -16.43 11.10 -17.40
CA MET A 599 -17.42 11.71 -16.49
C MET A 599 -18.81 11.12 -16.62
N GLY A 600 -19.24 10.85 -17.86
CA GLY A 600 -20.57 10.30 -18.09
C GLY A 600 -20.78 8.93 -17.45
N SER A 601 -19.75 8.08 -17.46
CA SER A 601 -19.78 6.77 -16.83
C SER A 601 -19.69 6.87 -15.31
N LEU A 602 -18.87 7.77 -14.77
CA LEU A 602 -18.77 8.01 -13.33
C LEU A 602 -20.11 8.40 -12.71
N LEU A 603 -20.80 9.37 -13.31
CA LEU A 603 -22.08 9.85 -12.82
C LEU A 603 -23.16 8.75 -12.86
N LEU A 604 -23.12 7.86 -13.86
CA LEU A 604 -24.02 6.69 -13.94
C LEU A 604 -23.77 5.66 -12.83
N HIS A 605 -22.55 5.60 -12.30
CA HIS A 605 -22.16 4.72 -11.19
C HIS A 605 -22.34 5.38 -9.81
N ASN A 606 -23.10 6.48 -9.74
CA ASN A 606 -23.28 7.28 -8.53
C ASN A 606 -21.95 7.73 -7.91
N LYS A 607 -20.98 8.11 -8.75
CA LYS A 607 -19.70 8.69 -8.33
C LYS A 607 -19.60 10.12 -8.81
N THR A 608 -18.73 10.89 -8.16
CA THR A 608 -18.35 12.21 -8.65
C THR A 608 -16.85 12.27 -8.95
N TYR A 609 -16.39 13.41 -9.45
CA TYR A 609 -15.00 13.67 -9.79
C TYR A 609 -14.56 14.99 -9.17
N LEU A 610 -13.41 15.04 -8.52
CA LEU A 610 -12.83 16.28 -8.00
C LEU A 610 -11.68 16.68 -8.90
N ILE A 611 -11.76 17.90 -9.42
CA ILE A 611 -10.71 18.44 -10.27
C ILE A 611 -9.77 19.25 -9.39
N GLU A 612 -8.50 18.85 -9.35
CA GLU A 612 -7.42 19.65 -8.77
C GLU A 612 -7.12 20.83 -9.71
N ALA A 613 -7.63 22.01 -9.37
CA ALA A 613 -7.50 23.20 -10.21
C ALA A 613 -6.18 23.93 -9.90
N ASP A 614 -5.06 23.33 -10.34
CA ASP A 614 -3.71 23.87 -10.23
C ASP A 614 -3.40 24.90 -11.33
N LEU A 615 -4.30 25.86 -11.52
CA LEU A 615 -4.19 26.86 -12.58
C LEU A 615 -2.99 27.78 -12.34
N ARG A 616 -2.13 27.95 -13.34
CA ARG A 616 -1.06 28.95 -13.30
C ARG A 616 -1.66 30.35 -13.47
N THR A 617 -1.13 31.33 -12.76
CA THR A 617 -1.65 32.70 -12.73
C THR A 617 -0.67 33.69 -13.33
N SER A 618 -1.15 34.89 -13.68
CA SER A 618 -0.36 35.90 -14.37
C SER A 618 0.83 36.41 -13.55
N GLU A 619 0.67 36.53 -12.23
CA GLU A 619 1.73 36.98 -11.30
C GLU A 619 2.84 35.93 -11.16
N LEU A 620 2.49 34.64 -11.17
CA LEU A 620 3.47 33.54 -11.18
C LEU A 620 4.34 33.56 -12.45
N GLY A 621 3.84 34.12 -13.56
CA GLY A 621 4.61 34.38 -14.78
C GLY A 621 5.02 33.15 -15.59
N ARG A 622 4.59 31.94 -15.19
CA ARG A 622 4.91 30.64 -15.85
C ARG A 622 4.09 30.41 -17.12
N ARG A 623 4.31 31.26 -18.13
CA ARG A 623 3.59 31.23 -19.43
C ARG A 623 3.71 29.89 -20.15
N GLU A 624 4.84 29.21 -20.02
CA GLU A 624 5.11 27.88 -20.57
C GLU A 624 4.17 26.80 -20.02
N PHE A 625 3.61 27.02 -18.83
CA PHE A 625 2.66 26.14 -18.17
C PHE A 625 1.21 26.68 -18.22
N GLY A 626 0.94 27.69 -19.06
CA GLY A 626 -0.41 28.19 -19.33
C GLY A 626 -0.85 29.41 -18.51
N ALA A 627 0.06 30.08 -17.80
CA ALA A 627 -0.27 31.31 -17.07
C ALA A 627 -0.92 32.38 -17.99
N PRO A 628 -1.98 33.10 -17.56
CA PRO A 628 -2.55 34.24 -18.29
C PRO A 628 -1.62 35.46 -18.37
N LYS A 629 -2.02 36.49 -19.15
CA LYS A 629 -1.13 37.67 -19.38
C LYS A 629 -1.19 38.67 -18.24
N ASP A 630 -2.33 38.73 -17.58
CA ASP A 630 -2.69 39.71 -16.58
C ASP A 630 -3.81 39.18 -15.68
N ALA A 631 -4.14 39.93 -14.63
CA ALA A 631 -5.20 39.59 -13.69
C ALA A 631 -6.60 39.45 -14.33
N TRP A 632 -6.85 40.07 -15.48
CA TRP A 632 -8.10 39.84 -16.21
C TRP A 632 -8.12 38.45 -16.84
N GLY A 633 -7.01 38.03 -17.42
CA GLY A 633 -6.79 36.66 -17.88
C GLY A 633 -6.94 35.63 -16.76
N ASP A 634 -6.47 35.93 -15.54
CA ASP A 634 -6.67 35.08 -14.35
C ASP A 634 -8.16 34.88 -14.06
N LEU A 635 -8.95 35.96 -13.99
CA LEU A 635 -10.41 35.84 -13.80
C LEU A 635 -11.06 34.96 -14.87
N MET A 636 -10.65 35.11 -16.13
CA MET A 636 -11.17 34.28 -17.22
C MET A 636 -10.77 32.81 -17.07
N MET A 637 -9.56 32.50 -16.58
CA MET A 637 -9.13 31.14 -16.28
C MET A 637 -9.97 30.49 -15.18
N PHE A 638 -10.17 31.18 -14.05
CA PHE A 638 -10.98 30.65 -12.96
C PHE A 638 -12.43 30.41 -13.39
N ARG A 639 -13.03 31.35 -14.14
CA ARG A 639 -14.36 31.16 -14.74
C ARG A 639 -14.40 29.99 -15.72
N LYS A 640 -13.40 29.86 -16.59
CA LYS A 640 -13.31 28.75 -17.56
C LYS A 640 -13.24 27.39 -16.85
N SER A 641 -12.37 27.29 -15.84
CA SER A 641 -12.23 26.09 -15.00
C SER A 641 -13.54 25.72 -14.31
N PHE A 642 -14.17 26.70 -13.65
CA PHE A 642 -15.45 26.50 -12.98
C PHE A 642 -16.56 26.07 -13.95
N ILE A 643 -16.74 26.78 -15.07
CA ILE A 643 -17.76 26.45 -16.09
C ILE A 643 -17.55 25.02 -16.58
N ARG A 644 -16.31 24.59 -16.82
CA ARG A 644 -16.02 23.23 -17.27
C ARG A 644 -16.34 22.18 -16.21
N SER A 645 -16.03 22.46 -14.94
CA SER A 645 -16.35 21.57 -13.82
C SER A 645 -17.88 21.42 -13.64
N VAL A 646 -18.60 22.53 -13.47
CA VAL A 646 -20.04 22.52 -13.15
C VAL A 646 -20.89 21.93 -14.28
N THR A 647 -20.54 22.20 -15.55
CA THR A 647 -21.30 21.68 -16.71
C THR A 647 -21.08 20.18 -16.95
N ASN A 648 -19.99 19.61 -16.43
CA ASN A 648 -19.76 18.16 -16.46
C ASN A 648 -20.28 17.45 -15.19
N GLY A 649 -20.89 18.19 -14.27
CA GLY A 649 -21.33 17.65 -12.99
C GLY A 649 -20.19 17.24 -12.06
N ALA A 650 -18.98 17.73 -12.31
CA ALA A 650 -17.80 17.52 -11.47
C ALA A 650 -17.76 18.51 -10.30
N TYR A 651 -16.92 18.18 -9.33
CA TYR A 651 -16.47 19.03 -8.25
C TYR A 651 -15.06 19.53 -8.58
N SER A 652 -14.61 20.58 -7.90
CA SER A 652 -13.24 21.10 -8.03
C SER A 652 -12.79 21.75 -6.73
N TYR A 653 -11.48 21.76 -6.52
CA TYR A 653 -10.85 22.59 -5.50
C TYR A 653 -9.73 23.41 -6.13
N TRP A 654 -9.50 24.60 -5.57
CA TRP A 654 -8.41 25.47 -6.00
C TRP A 654 -7.12 24.98 -5.36
N PHE A 655 -6.09 24.73 -6.16
CA PHE A 655 -4.80 24.22 -5.67
C PHE A 655 -3.72 25.28 -5.83
N GLU A 656 -3.18 25.72 -4.69
CA GLU A 656 -2.08 26.67 -4.59
C GLU A 656 -0.81 25.93 -4.14
N MET A 657 0.17 25.82 -5.04
CA MET A 657 1.41 25.10 -4.77
C MET A 657 2.42 25.93 -3.97
N GLU A 658 2.34 27.25 -4.06
CA GLU A 658 3.26 28.18 -3.40
C GLU A 658 2.62 29.54 -3.10
N PHE A 659 3.12 30.21 -2.06
CA PHE A 659 2.86 31.64 -1.82
C PHE A 659 3.99 32.42 -2.51
N ASP A 660 3.74 33.63 -3.01
CA ASP A 660 4.63 34.38 -3.94
C ASP A 660 4.28 34.14 -5.43
N GLY A 661 3.13 34.66 -5.82
CA GLY A 661 2.69 34.82 -7.21
C GLY A 661 1.49 33.97 -7.63
N TRP A 662 1.03 33.02 -6.80
CA TRP A 662 -0.08 32.16 -7.19
C TRP A 662 -1.45 32.84 -6.98
N PHE A 663 -1.97 32.99 -5.75
CA PHE A 663 -3.24 33.71 -5.48
C PHE A 663 -3.04 35.10 -4.88
N GLU A 664 -2.52 36.05 -5.66
CA GLU A 664 -2.10 37.37 -5.14
C GLU A 664 -2.95 38.58 -5.56
N ASN A 665 -3.96 38.38 -6.41
CA ASN A 665 -4.75 39.49 -6.93
C ASN A 665 -6.26 39.29 -6.74
N ASP A 666 -6.97 40.41 -6.55
CA ASP A 666 -8.42 40.43 -6.29
C ASP A 666 -9.25 39.72 -7.38
N LYS A 667 -8.72 39.58 -8.60
CA LYS A 667 -9.43 38.90 -9.69
C LYS A 667 -9.50 37.40 -9.53
N ILE A 668 -8.52 36.81 -8.84
CA ILE A 668 -8.55 35.40 -8.45
C ILE A 668 -9.65 35.17 -7.42
N PHE A 669 -9.67 35.93 -6.33
CA PHE A 669 -10.71 35.83 -5.31
C PHE A 669 -12.10 36.16 -5.85
N GLN A 670 -12.22 37.10 -6.80
CA GLN A 670 -13.46 37.33 -7.54
C GLN A 670 -13.93 36.05 -8.27
N GLY A 671 -13.02 35.35 -8.96
CA GLY A 671 -13.35 34.11 -9.67
C GLY A 671 -13.77 32.99 -8.72
N ILE A 672 -13.09 32.85 -7.57
CA ILE A 672 -13.44 31.89 -6.51
C ILE A 672 -14.84 32.21 -5.95
N ASP A 673 -15.11 33.47 -5.61
CA ASP A 673 -16.41 33.92 -5.09
C ASP A 673 -17.57 33.62 -6.05
N GLU A 674 -17.38 33.93 -7.33
CA GLU A 674 -18.38 33.63 -8.37
C GLU A 674 -18.61 32.12 -8.50
N ALA A 675 -17.55 31.31 -8.48
CA ALA A 675 -17.65 29.85 -8.53
C ALA A 675 -18.36 29.27 -7.30
N SER A 676 -18.05 29.73 -6.09
CA SER A 676 -18.70 29.29 -4.86
C SER A 676 -20.20 29.62 -4.85
N LYS A 677 -20.57 30.86 -5.22
CA LYS A 677 -21.98 31.30 -5.27
C LYS A 677 -22.78 30.53 -6.32
N ILE A 678 -22.23 30.37 -7.53
CA ILE A 678 -22.93 29.68 -8.61
C ILE A 678 -22.98 28.17 -8.34
N SER A 679 -21.93 27.56 -7.80
CA SER A 679 -21.93 26.13 -7.43
C SER A 679 -22.96 25.83 -6.33
N THR A 680 -23.14 26.74 -5.37
CA THR A 680 -24.17 26.63 -4.33
C THR A 680 -25.57 26.70 -4.96
N LEU A 681 -25.82 27.70 -5.83
CA LEU A 681 -27.08 27.79 -6.56
C LEU A 681 -27.34 26.53 -7.39
N ALA A 682 -26.31 26.01 -8.07
CA ALA A 682 -26.40 24.84 -8.93
C ALA A 682 -26.90 23.59 -8.19
N MET A 683 -26.63 23.45 -6.88
CA MET A 683 -27.15 22.32 -6.08
C MET A 683 -28.68 22.31 -6.00
N SER A 684 -29.35 23.46 -6.22
CA SER A 684 -30.82 23.57 -6.25
C SER A 684 -31.44 23.52 -7.65
N LEU A 685 -30.61 23.53 -8.70
CA LEU A 685 -31.05 23.48 -10.09
C LEU A 685 -31.08 22.05 -10.61
N ASP A 686 -31.92 21.76 -11.60
CA ASP A 686 -31.89 20.47 -12.30
C ASP A 686 -30.53 20.27 -12.98
N ARG A 687 -29.82 19.25 -12.52
CA ARG A 687 -28.50 18.81 -13.01
C ARG A 687 -28.60 17.50 -13.80
N THR A 688 -29.81 17.05 -14.13
CA THR A 688 -30.01 15.84 -14.94
C THR A 688 -29.34 16.03 -16.29
N ARG A 689 -28.51 15.06 -16.69
CA ARG A 689 -27.82 15.10 -17.98
C ARG A 689 -28.83 15.04 -19.12
N ASN A 690 -28.62 15.87 -20.13
CA ASN A 690 -29.41 15.93 -21.37
C ASN A 690 -28.63 15.43 -22.60
N THR A 691 -27.56 14.65 -22.40
CA THR A 691 -26.71 14.12 -23.47
C THR A 691 -27.49 13.12 -24.33
N GLU A 692 -27.52 13.32 -25.65
CA GLU A 692 -28.20 12.43 -26.63
C GLU A 692 -27.23 11.48 -27.36
N ILE A 693 -25.93 11.73 -27.27
CA ILE A 693 -24.87 10.95 -27.94
C ILE A 693 -23.98 10.29 -26.90
N ALA A 694 -23.83 8.97 -26.98
CA ALA A 694 -22.85 8.24 -26.21
C ALA A 694 -21.56 8.05 -27.02
N VAL A 695 -20.44 8.51 -26.49
CA VAL A 695 -19.09 8.17 -27.00
C VAL A 695 -18.62 6.93 -26.25
N ILE A 696 -18.28 5.87 -26.99
CA ILE A 696 -17.83 4.62 -26.41
C ILE A 696 -16.32 4.66 -26.22
N TYR A 697 -15.90 4.39 -24.99
CA TYR A 697 -14.53 4.20 -24.59
C TYR A 697 -14.36 2.76 -24.13
N ASP A 698 -13.39 2.05 -24.70
CA ASP A 698 -13.05 0.69 -24.32
C ASP A 698 -11.56 0.64 -23.94
N GLY A 699 -11.28 0.62 -22.63
CA GLY A 699 -9.92 0.60 -22.09
C GLY A 699 -9.11 -0.62 -22.56
N ALA A 700 -9.77 -1.76 -22.79
CA ALA A 700 -9.09 -2.95 -23.28
C ALA A 700 -8.60 -2.79 -24.73
N SER A 701 -9.37 -2.11 -25.58
CA SER A 701 -8.98 -1.86 -26.97
C SER A 701 -7.73 -0.98 -27.09
N LEU A 702 -7.52 -0.03 -26.18
CA LEU A 702 -6.35 0.86 -26.17
C LEU A 702 -5.05 0.07 -25.98
N LEU A 703 -5.08 -1.05 -25.27
CA LEU A 703 -3.92 -1.91 -25.07
C LEU A 703 -3.39 -2.55 -26.37
N TYR A 704 -4.20 -2.55 -27.43
CA TYR A 704 -3.82 -3.04 -28.76
C TYR A 704 -3.35 -1.93 -29.71
N ALA A 705 -3.40 -0.67 -29.30
CA ALA A 705 -2.80 0.43 -30.03
C ALA A 705 -1.48 0.85 -29.37
N SER A 706 -0.74 1.75 -30.00
CA SER A 706 0.41 2.40 -29.39
C SER A 706 -0.04 3.55 -28.50
N ASP A 707 0.73 3.88 -27.46
CA ASP A 707 0.41 5.00 -26.55
C ASP A 707 0.22 6.33 -27.30
N TRP A 708 1.06 6.59 -28.31
CA TRP A 708 0.90 7.75 -29.20
C TRP A 708 -0.43 7.81 -29.95
N LEU A 709 -0.94 6.69 -30.48
CA LEU A 709 -2.19 6.67 -31.24
C LEU A 709 -3.40 6.85 -30.32
N ASP A 710 -3.39 6.19 -29.16
CA ASP A 710 -4.40 6.35 -28.11
C ASP A 710 -4.53 7.83 -27.72
N TYR A 711 -3.38 8.48 -27.55
CA TYR A 711 -3.27 9.88 -27.24
C TYR A 711 -3.90 10.80 -28.32
N ILE A 712 -3.53 10.65 -29.59
CA ILE A 712 -3.98 11.56 -30.66
C ILE A 712 -5.43 11.30 -31.09
N ALA A 713 -5.83 10.04 -31.26
CA ALA A 713 -7.08 9.68 -31.93
C ALA A 713 -8.27 9.58 -30.96
N LEU A 714 -8.07 9.03 -29.76
CA LEU A 714 -9.17 8.64 -28.88
C LEU A 714 -9.41 9.68 -27.77
N VAL A 715 -8.36 10.14 -27.09
CA VAL A 715 -8.49 11.10 -25.98
C VAL A 715 -8.77 12.52 -26.49
N ARG A 716 -7.99 13.02 -27.46
CA ARG A 716 -8.03 14.45 -27.85
C ARG A 716 -9.23 14.85 -28.73
N GLN A 717 -9.67 14.01 -29.66
CA GLN A 717 -10.67 14.41 -30.67
C GLN A 717 -12.10 13.98 -30.31
N THR A 718 -12.28 12.84 -29.65
CA THR A 718 -13.59 12.18 -29.60
C THR A 718 -14.30 12.35 -28.25
N ILE A 719 -13.57 12.28 -27.13
CA ILE A 719 -14.18 12.31 -25.78
C ILE A 719 -14.59 13.74 -25.36
N GLN A 720 -13.87 14.76 -25.83
CA GLN A 720 -13.99 16.13 -25.28
C GLN A 720 -14.36 17.21 -26.31
N GLY A 721 -14.41 16.87 -27.61
CA GLY A 721 -14.74 17.78 -28.72
C GLY A 721 -16.12 17.58 -29.37
N LEU A 722 -16.83 16.50 -29.06
CA LEU A 722 -18.20 16.22 -29.52
C LEU A 722 -19.28 16.46 -28.43
N GLY A 723 -18.87 16.95 -27.26
CA GLY A 723 -19.74 17.24 -26.11
C GLY A 723 -19.89 18.71 -25.83
#